data_AF-A0A4Y9STR6-F1
#
_entry.id   AF-A0A4Y9STR6-F1
#
_cell.length_a   1.000
_cell.length_b   1.000
_cell.length_c   1.000
_cell.angle_alpha   90.00
_cell.angle_beta   90.00
_cell.angle_gamma   90.00
#
_symmetry.space_group_name_H-M   'P 1'
#
loop_
_entity.id
_entity.type
_entity.pdbx_description
1 polymer ?
#
loop_
_entity_poly.entity_id
_entity_poly.type
_entity_poly.pdbx_seq_one_letter_code
_entity_poly.pdbx_strand_id
1 'polypeptide(L)'
;MERGGVARPAPFFLTIRGKGVLFWQENFTGILMSAPRRLKNFLRCTAVSVLLLATTALHAAPRTEADERLLATARLWRDVKLYHLAVARGEVDWDAALVASLPAIRAATTPAQFHAAIDGLMASLQDPLTRGGPAQFAPPVELKPAQPVVEWLAGDIALLHVHDNAAIAKLRTQTDAITARAKGVILDLRPSAAGPASQSIDEFIARLIDKPLTLPTLRYLAHSGYAPVRGDTSGGYQTTLATDLAKQLLPAARGHAIPIVFLIDNRVSPPLSALALQRAGQAWIVATGALAPLPRPVEIDEKYTVRFSAGELVFEDGSTPAGADVEIKADPRSAPDSPAVVAALDVLRKAPAVRKTGHATALPIRQIERPYAEMRFPELAWRQLAVVKLWAVMDAFFPYKTLMDRSWNEALPLFFKRMETVTNAQEYALAIAEMTTWLQDSHVYAYSAELNRYFGTADAGIKLSRIEDKIVVTGIASPELPGRGELKVGDVLLAVDGEDAQRRLERLQTVIAGSTPWYRDVTSLHRLTGGPSETTAKLRVVAQDGTQHEVALERKRGWTWSEKTDPVFRVLDENVGYVDLTGLEQGQVGAMFEAVKNTRALILDMRGYPRGVFWLLARGLNVNGAPTAAKFARPLRRALSPNEERFQFDQPLAPAGSAPYRGQLVMLINEQAISQSEHTALFVEAAAPVTFIGSPTAGADGDITNTVLPGDIMVSFSGHEVRHADGRQLQRVGIQPHILAKPTIAGIRTGRDEVLERALEFVKNGR
;
A
#
# COMPACT_ATOMS: atom_id res chain seq x y z
N MET A 1 47.45 4.84 -32.96
CA MET A 1 48.62 4.36 -32.20
C MET A 1 48.59 5.00 -30.82
N GLU A 2 48.73 4.16 -29.80
CA GLU A 2 49.19 4.41 -28.42
C GLU A 2 48.48 5.38 -27.45
N ARG A 3 47.69 4.75 -26.56
CA ARG A 3 47.66 4.82 -25.08
C ARG A 3 47.87 6.16 -24.36
N GLY A 4 46.87 6.51 -23.55
CA GLY A 4 47.02 7.33 -22.34
C GLY A 4 45.89 7.01 -21.36
N GLY A 5 46.18 6.18 -20.35
CA GLY A 5 45.22 5.78 -19.32
C GLY A 5 44.98 6.87 -18.28
N VAL A 6 43.75 7.02 -17.84
CA VAL A 6 43.37 7.87 -16.70
C VAL A 6 42.90 6.97 -15.56
N ALA A 7 43.66 7.01 -14.46
CA ALA A 7 43.37 6.31 -13.23
C ALA A 7 42.19 6.96 -12.48
N ARG A 8 41.31 6.11 -11.93
CA ARG A 8 40.21 6.49 -11.02
C ARG A 8 40.75 6.84 -9.62
N PRO A 9 40.24 7.87 -8.93
CA PRO A 9 40.53 8.04 -7.51
C PRO A 9 39.65 7.13 -6.64
N ALA A 10 40.26 6.56 -5.59
CA ALA A 10 39.64 5.73 -4.57
C ALA A 10 38.81 6.57 -3.56
N PRO A 11 37.78 6.00 -2.91
CA PRO A 11 37.02 6.71 -1.89
C PRO A 11 37.75 6.68 -0.53
N PHE A 12 37.93 7.86 0.08
CA PHE A 12 38.35 8.01 1.46
C PHE A 12 37.16 7.75 2.40
N PHE A 13 37.27 6.73 3.25
CA PHE A 13 36.42 6.55 4.42
C PHE A 13 37.01 7.36 5.58
N LEU A 14 36.21 8.26 6.16
CA LEU A 14 36.53 8.91 7.44
C LEU A 14 35.55 8.44 8.51
N THR A 15 36.04 7.61 9.43
CA THR A 15 35.31 7.15 10.61
C THR A 15 35.43 8.20 11.71
N ILE A 16 34.33 8.82 12.13
CA ILE A 16 34.31 9.72 13.30
C ILE A 16 33.74 8.96 14.49
N ARG A 17 34.60 8.63 15.47
CA ARG A 17 34.20 8.29 16.84
C ARG A 17 34.12 9.58 17.66
N GLY A 18 33.08 9.67 18.49
CA GLY A 18 32.59 10.91 19.08
C GLY A 18 33.39 11.53 20.22
N LYS A 19 32.82 12.67 20.66
CA LYS A 19 33.16 13.61 21.76
C LYS A 19 34.03 14.80 21.35
N GLY A 20 33.42 15.99 21.32
CA GLY A 20 34.15 17.26 21.32
C GLY A 20 33.43 18.50 20.75
N VAL A 21 32.18 18.79 21.14
CA VAL A 21 31.44 20.01 20.70
C VAL A 21 31.78 21.27 21.53
N LEU A 22 32.65 21.17 22.54
CA LEU A 22 32.89 22.27 23.49
C LEU A 22 34.17 23.09 23.26
N PHE A 23 34.94 22.86 22.19
CA PHE A 23 36.21 23.56 21.94
C PHE A 23 36.21 24.60 20.82
N TRP A 24 35.07 24.86 20.18
CA TRP A 24 35.00 25.70 18.97
C TRP A 24 34.43 27.11 19.16
N GLN A 25 34.03 27.49 20.39
CA GLN A 25 33.38 28.79 20.63
C GLN A 25 34.35 29.95 20.89
N GLU A 26 35.57 29.71 21.37
CA GLU A 26 36.41 30.81 21.87
C GLU A 26 37.34 31.46 20.82
N ASN A 27 37.60 30.83 19.68
CA ASN A 27 38.56 31.37 18.69
C ASN A 27 37.90 32.07 17.47
N PHE A 28 36.56 32.08 17.36
CA PHE A 28 35.88 32.68 16.21
C PHE A 28 35.61 34.18 16.35
N THR A 29 35.58 34.71 17.57
CA THR A 29 35.33 36.14 17.86
C THR A 29 36.51 37.03 17.47
N GLY A 30 37.75 36.52 17.56
CA GLY A 30 38.96 37.30 17.24
C GLY A 30 39.17 37.58 15.75
N ILE A 31 38.74 36.67 14.86
CA ILE A 31 39.02 36.77 13.40
C ILE A 31 37.98 37.64 12.67
N LEU A 32 36.78 37.83 13.24
CA LEU A 32 35.69 38.61 12.63
C LEU A 32 35.87 40.13 12.72
N MET A 33 36.78 40.63 13.58
CA MET A 33 36.97 42.07 13.77
C MET A 33 37.90 42.74 12.75
N SER A 34 38.77 42.02 12.04
CA SER A 34 39.80 42.64 11.16
C SER A 34 39.61 42.43 9.64
N ALA A 35 38.58 41.72 9.17
CA ALA A 35 38.41 41.44 7.74
C ALA A 35 37.58 42.50 6.95
N PRO A 36 37.95 42.82 5.69
CA PRO A 36 37.26 43.81 4.85
C PRO A 36 35.83 43.38 4.43
N ARG A 37 34.94 44.37 4.22
CA ARG A 37 33.47 44.22 4.04
C ARG A 37 33.03 43.17 3.01
N ARG A 38 33.78 42.93 1.93
CA ARG A 38 33.42 41.93 0.91
C ARG A 38 33.60 40.48 1.39
N LEU A 39 34.56 40.21 2.27
CA LEU A 39 34.78 38.88 2.85
C LEU A 39 33.72 38.55 3.92
N LYS A 40 33.21 39.56 4.64
CA LYS A 40 32.12 39.42 5.63
C LYS A 40 30.79 39.02 4.98
N ASN A 41 30.50 39.48 3.76
CA ASN A 41 29.29 39.09 3.04
C ASN A 41 29.39 37.68 2.43
N PHE A 42 30.58 37.27 1.98
CA PHE A 42 30.82 35.91 1.49
C PHE A 42 30.78 34.87 2.62
N LEU A 43 31.39 35.16 3.77
CA LEU A 43 31.33 34.31 4.97
C LEU A 43 29.93 34.25 5.60
N ARG A 44 29.12 35.31 5.52
CA ARG A 44 27.70 35.29 5.92
C ARG A 44 26.84 34.41 5.00
N CYS A 45 27.05 34.46 3.68
CA CYS A 45 26.33 33.59 2.75
C CYS A 45 26.74 32.11 2.90
N THR A 46 28.00 31.83 3.23
CA THR A 46 28.49 30.47 3.44
C THR A 46 28.05 29.91 4.80
N ALA A 47 28.01 30.73 5.86
CA ALA A 47 27.49 30.33 7.18
C ALA A 47 25.97 30.12 7.17
N VAL A 48 25.22 30.91 6.41
CA VAL A 48 23.77 30.70 6.20
C VAL A 48 23.53 29.44 5.37
N SER A 49 24.36 29.15 4.37
CA SER A 49 24.27 27.90 3.58
C SER A 49 24.64 26.66 4.40
N VAL A 50 25.62 26.75 5.31
CA VAL A 50 26.01 25.65 6.21
C VAL A 50 25.00 25.46 7.36
N LEU A 51 24.35 26.52 7.86
CA LEU A 51 23.22 26.39 8.80
C LEU A 51 21.92 25.90 8.14
N LEU A 52 21.68 26.20 6.85
CA LEU A 52 20.58 25.63 6.06
C LEU A 52 20.83 24.16 5.67
N LEU A 53 22.10 23.76 5.48
CA LEU A 53 22.49 22.36 5.28
C LEU A 53 22.55 21.57 6.61
N ALA A 54 22.71 22.23 7.76
CA ALA A 54 22.70 21.58 9.08
C ALA A 54 21.30 21.47 9.70
N THR A 55 20.26 22.07 9.10
CA THR A 55 18.85 21.98 9.56
C THR A 55 17.97 21.09 8.68
N THR A 56 18.52 20.48 7.62
CA THR A 56 17.81 19.58 6.69
C THR A 56 18.10 18.10 6.92
N ALA A 57 18.68 17.74 8.07
CA ALA A 57 18.77 16.37 8.52
C ALA A 57 18.29 16.26 9.97
N LEU A 58 16.98 16.43 10.20
CA LEU A 58 16.33 15.68 11.29
C LEU A 58 16.50 14.20 10.93
N HIS A 59 17.65 13.62 11.28
CA HIS A 59 17.72 12.17 11.40
C HIS A 59 16.72 11.81 12.48
N ALA A 60 15.66 11.09 12.12
CA ALA A 60 14.79 10.45 13.08
C ALA A 60 15.68 9.75 14.12
N ALA A 61 15.35 9.92 15.41
CA ALA A 61 16.10 9.24 16.46
C ALA A 61 16.20 7.75 16.12
N PRO A 62 17.37 7.11 16.33
CA PRO A 62 17.52 5.70 16.01
C PRO A 62 16.42 4.90 16.73
N ARG A 63 15.74 4.03 15.96
CA ARG A 63 14.66 3.19 16.49
C ARG A 63 15.19 2.36 17.64
N THR A 64 14.39 2.27 18.71
CA THR A 64 14.74 1.44 19.86
C THR A 64 14.51 -0.03 19.53
N GLU A 65 15.11 -0.93 20.29
CA GLU A 65 14.86 -2.36 20.13
C GLU A 65 13.37 -2.71 20.32
N ALA A 66 12.67 -2.00 21.22
CA ALA A 66 11.23 -2.17 21.42
C ALA A 66 10.42 -1.78 20.16
N ASP A 67 10.85 -0.72 19.46
CA ASP A 67 10.22 -0.28 18.21
C ASP A 67 10.39 -1.32 17.10
N GLU A 68 11.57 -1.93 16.98
CA GLU A 68 11.83 -2.99 16.00
C GLU A 68 11.01 -4.25 16.31
N ARG A 69 10.89 -4.64 17.59
CA ARG A 69 10.03 -5.76 18.01
C ARG A 69 8.55 -5.50 17.70
N LEU A 70 8.07 -4.27 17.89
CA LEU A 70 6.71 -3.89 17.53
C LEU A 70 6.49 -3.94 16.01
N LEU A 71 7.44 -3.46 15.21
CA LEU A 71 7.38 -3.56 13.75
C LEU A 71 7.39 -5.01 13.28
N ALA A 72 8.23 -5.86 13.86
CA ALA A 72 8.25 -7.30 13.58
C ALA A 72 6.91 -7.95 13.91
N THR A 73 6.32 -7.61 15.06
CA THR A 73 4.98 -8.09 15.46
C THR A 73 3.92 -7.65 14.46
N ALA A 74 3.93 -6.39 14.03
CA ALA A 74 2.96 -5.86 13.08
C ALA A 74 3.11 -6.49 11.67
N ARG A 75 4.34 -6.76 11.23
CA ARG A 75 4.62 -7.50 9.98
C ARG A 75 4.12 -8.93 10.04
N LEU A 76 4.36 -9.63 11.16
CA LEU A 76 3.84 -10.97 11.39
C LEU A 76 2.32 -10.98 11.36
N TRP A 77 1.68 -10.06 12.08
CA TRP A 77 0.24 -9.93 12.09
C TRP A 77 -0.32 -9.70 10.69
N ARG A 78 0.28 -8.76 9.93
CA ARG A 78 -0.08 -8.44 8.53
C ARG A 78 0.02 -9.66 7.64
N ASP A 79 1.15 -10.35 7.63
CA ASP A 79 1.39 -11.47 6.72
C ASP A 79 0.46 -12.64 7.00
N VAL A 80 0.23 -12.98 8.27
CA VAL A 80 -0.73 -14.01 8.66
C VAL A 80 -2.15 -13.61 8.26
N LYS A 81 -2.56 -12.35 8.50
CA LYS A 81 -3.89 -11.84 8.13
C LYS A 81 -4.14 -11.91 6.62
N LEU A 82 -3.12 -11.66 5.80
CA LEU A 82 -3.25 -11.69 4.34
C LEU A 82 -3.21 -13.10 3.75
N TYR A 83 -2.42 -14.00 4.33
CA TYR A 83 -2.09 -15.25 3.62
C TYR A 83 -2.55 -16.53 4.31
N HIS A 84 -2.91 -16.50 5.60
CA HIS A 84 -3.31 -17.72 6.32
C HIS A 84 -4.78 -18.07 6.07
N LEU A 85 -5.01 -19.25 5.49
CA LEU A 85 -6.36 -19.66 5.06
C LEU A 85 -7.35 -19.83 6.22
N ALA A 86 -6.91 -20.29 7.41
CA ALA A 86 -7.81 -20.42 8.57
C ALA A 86 -8.31 -19.05 9.08
N VAL A 87 -7.47 -18.01 8.93
CA VAL A 87 -7.85 -16.64 9.29
C VAL A 87 -8.86 -16.11 8.28
N ALA A 88 -8.64 -16.35 6.98
CA ALA A 88 -9.59 -15.98 5.94
C ALA A 88 -10.94 -16.74 6.02
N ARG A 89 -10.94 -17.99 6.54
CA ARG A 89 -12.19 -18.73 6.87
C ARG A 89 -12.89 -18.19 8.11
N GLY A 90 -12.21 -17.37 8.91
CA GLY A 90 -12.69 -16.92 10.21
C GLY A 90 -12.79 -18.04 11.25
N GLU A 91 -11.95 -19.08 11.11
CA GLU A 91 -11.73 -20.12 12.12
C GLU A 91 -10.92 -19.57 13.29
N VAL A 92 -10.08 -18.57 13.03
CA VAL A 92 -9.23 -17.90 14.02
C VAL A 92 -9.52 -16.40 14.01
N ASP A 93 -9.83 -15.85 15.19
CA ASP A 93 -9.93 -14.40 15.40
C ASP A 93 -8.54 -13.82 15.63
N TRP A 94 -7.85 -13.53 14.53
CA TRP A 94 -6.45 -13.08 14.56
C TRP A 94 -6.27 -11.70 15.21
N ASP A 95 -7.31 -10.88 15.21
CA ASP A 95 -7.31 -9.57 15.85
C ASP A 95 -7.36 -9.75 17.38
N ALA A 96 -8.25 -10.62 17.88
CA ALA A 96 -8.32 -10.95 19.30
C ALA A 96 -7.05 -11.67 19.80
N ALA A 97 -6.43 -12.51 18.98
CA ALA A 97 -5.18 -13.19 19.32
C ALA A 97 -4.02 -12.22 19.56
N LEU A 98 -3.88 -11.20 18.71
CA LEU A 98 -2.88 -10.14 18.92
C LEU A 98 -3.20 -9.35 20.19
N VAL A 99 -4.45 -8.93 20.37
CA VAL A 99 -4.89 -8.18 21.58
C VAL A 99 -4.53 -8.92 22.87
N ALA A 100 -4.76 -10.24 22.92
CA ALA A 100 -4.41 -11.07 24.06
C ALA A 100 -2.88 -11.18 24.30
N SER A 101 -2.08 -11.07 23.24
CA SER A 101 -0.62 -11.22 23.29
C SER A 101 0.12 -9.90 23.53
N LEU A 102 -0.49 -8.75 23.24
CA LEU A 102 0.11 -7.42 23.41
C LEU A 102 0.68 -7.15 24.81
N PRO A 103 0.02 -7.53 25.94
CA PRO A 103 0.60 -7.34 27.26
C PRO A 103 1.95 -8.05 27.45
N ALA A 104 2.07 -9.29 26.99
CA ALA A 104 3.32 -10.05 27.09
C ALA A 104 4.41 -9.48 26.18
N ILE A 105 4.04 -9.08 24.95
CA ILE A 105 4.96 -8.43 24.00
C ILE A 105 5.52 -7.12 24.58
N ARG A 106 4.67 -6.30 25.21
CA ARG A 106 5.08 -5.03 25.84
C ARG A 106 5.95 -5.24 27.08
N ALA A 107 5.67 -6.27 27.86
CA ALA A 107 6.44 -6.59 29.07
C ALA A 107 7.80 -7.25 28.76
N ALA A 108 8.04 -7.72 27.54
CA ALA A 108 9.26 -8.39 27.16
C ALA A 108 10.46 -7.43 27.17
N THR A 109 11.40 -7.67 28.08
CA THR A 109 12.67 -6.91 28.18
C THR A 109 13.84 -7.64 27.53
N THR A 110 13.70 -8.94 27.28
CA THR A 110 14.73 -9.79 26.65
C THR A 110 14.21 -10.42 25.35
N PRO A 111 15.10 -10.79 24.40
CA PRO A 111 14.69 -11.50 23.19
C PRO A 111 13.91 -12.79 23.50
N ALA A 112 14.34 -13.57 24.49
CA ALA A 112 13.68 -14.82 24.87
C ALA A 112 12.23 -14.62 25.35
N GLN A 113 11.97 -13.57 26.14
CA GLN A 113 10.60 -13.21 26.54
C GLN A 113 9.75 -12.77 25.34
N PHE A 114 10.34 -12.02 24.41
CA PHE A 114 9.66 -11.58 23.21
C PHE A 114 9.32 -12.76 22.30
N HIS A 115 10.26 -13.66 22.06
CA HIS A 115 10.05 -14.91 21.30
C HIS A 115 8.94 -15.76 21.91
N ALA A 116 8.94 -15.94 23.23
CA ALA A 116 7.88 -16.67 23.92
C ALA A 116 6.50 -16.02 23.75
N ALA A 117 6.42 -14.69 23.72
CA ALA A 117 5.17 -13.97 23.46
C ALA A 117 4.70 -14.13 22.00
N ILE A 118 5.64 -14.12 21.04
CA ILE A 118 5.36 -14.40 19.62
C ILE A 118 4.91 -15.85 19.43
N ASP A 119 5.56 -16.82 20.08
CA ASP A 119 5.13 -18.23 20.08
C ASP A 119 3.69 -18.38 20.63
N GLY A 120 3.37 -17.66 21.71
CA GLY A 120 2.01 -17.63 22.26
C GLY A 120 0.97 -17.07 21.27
N LEU A 121 1.30 -15.98 20.56
CA LEU A 121 0.46 -15.43 19.50
C LEU A 121 0.25 -16.46 18.39
N MET A 122 1.33 -17.07 17.91
CA MET A 122 1.31 -18.02 16.80
C MET A 122 0.56 -19.32 17.14
N ALA A 123 0.63 -19.79 18.40
CA ALA A 123 -0.12 -20.95 18.86
C ALA A 123 -1.64 -20.80 18.70
N SER A 124 -2.17 -19.56 18.69
CA SER A 124 -3.60 -19.30 18.46
C SER A 124 -4.10 -19.68 17.07
N LEU A 125 -3.20 -19.80 16.07
CA LEU A 125 -3.56 -20.29 14.74
C LEU A 125 -4.05 -21.73 14.77
N GLN A 126 -3.65 -22.50 15.80
CA GLN A 126 -3.86 -23.95 15.89
C GLN A 126 -3.35 -24.67 14.62
N ASP A 127 -2.43 -24.03 13.91
CA ASP A 127 -1.84 -24.54 12.69
C ASP A 127 -0.70 -25.49 13.12
N PRO A 128 -0.82 -26.80 12.85
CA PRO A 128 0.23 -27.75 13.20
C PRO A 128 1.50 -27.49 12.40
N LEU A 129 1.51 -26.57 11.43
CA LEU A 129 2.69 -26.15 10.66
C LEU A 129 3.32 -24.86 11.19
N THR A 130 2.62 -24.14 12.06
CA THR A 130 3.11 -22.91 12.64
C THR A 130 4.22 -23.19 13.65
N ARG A 131 5.38 -22.56 13.46
CA ARG A 131 6.58 -22.77 14.28
C ARG A 131 7.35 -21.47 14.45
N GLY A 132 7.66 -21.11 15.68
CA GLY A 132 8.66 -20.10 16.02
C GLY A 132 9.91 -20.76 16.60
N GLY A 133 11.09 -20.29 16.20
CA GLY A 133 12.37 -20.81 16.68
C GLY A 133 13.60 -20.29 15.91
N PRO A 134 14.81 -20.71 16.32
CA PRO A 134 16.00 -20.54 15.49
C PRO A 134 15.78 -21.25 14.14
N ALA A 135 16.46 -20.81 13.08
CA ALA A 135 16.17 -21.22 11.69
C ALA A 135 16.19 -22.75 11.38
N GLN A 136 16.53 -23.63 12.33
CA GLN A 136 16.66 -25.09 12.17
C GLN A 136 15.96 -25.87 13.31
N PHE A 137 15.02 -26.76 12.97
CA PHE A 137 14.33 -27.63 13.93
C PHE A 137 14.77 -29.11 13.87
N ALA A 138 15.28 -29.57 12.71
CA ALA A 138 15.99 -30.83 12.59
C ALA A 138 17.50 -30.55 12.45
N PRO A 139 18.37 -31.30 13.16
CA PRO A 139 19.82 -31.17 12.94
C PRO A 139 20.14 -31.52 11.48
N PRO A 140 21.07 -30.80 10.84
CA PRO A 140 21.50 -31.13 9.48
C PRO A 140 22.04 -32.54 9.39
N VAL A 141 21.88 -33.14 8.21
CA VAL A 141 22.51 -34.42 7.94
C VAL A 141 24.02 -34.22 8.00
N GLU A 142 24.68 -35.05 8.80
CA GLU A 142 26.13 -35.12 8.91
C GLU A 142 26.70 -35.89 7.71
N LEU A 143 27.43 -35.18 6.86
CA LEU A 143 28.09 -35.80 5.71
C LEU A 143 29.41 -36.43 6.14
N LYS A 144 29.62 -37.69 5.78
CA LYS A 144 30.92 -38.35 5.95
C LYS A 144 31.85 -37.94 4.80
N PRO A 145 33.16 -37.72 5.05
CA PRO A 145 34.13 -37.52 3.97
C PRO A 145 34.08 -38.69 2.97
N ALA A 146 34.02 -38.38 1.68
CA ALA A 146 33.93 -39.35 0.58
C ALA A 146 32.68 -40.25 0.57
N GLN A 147 31.57 -39.84 1.19
CA GLN A 147 30.30 -40.57 1.10
C GLN A 147 29.84 -40.71 -0.37
N PRO A 148 29.55 -41.92 -0.86
CA PRO A 148 29.03 -42.12 -2.21
C PRO A 148 27.61 -41.54 -2.31
N VAL A 149 27.18 -41.18 -3.52
CA VAL A 149 25.80 -40.73 -3.74
C VAL A 149 24.82 -41.90 -3.69
N VAL A 150 25.28 -43.09 -4.09
CA VAL A 150 24.49 -44.33 -4.08
C VAL A 150 25.19 -45.34 -3.17
N GLU A 151 24.49 -45.81 -2.16
CA GLU A 151 24.87 -46.95 -1.34
C GLU A 151 23.89 -48.11 -1.61
N TRP A 152 24.41 -49.29 -1.95
CA TRP A 152 23.58 -50.46 -2.28
C TRP A 152 23.34 -51.31 -1.04
N LEU A 153 22.06 -51.46 -0.68
CA LEU A 153 21.61 -52.26 0.45
C LEU A 153 21.15 -53.65 -0.01
N ALA A 154 20.91 -54.54 0.94
CA ALA A 154 20.42 -55.89 0.67
C ALA A 154 19.12 -55.87 -0.16
N GLY A 155 19.02 -56.77 -1.14
CA GLY A 155 17.86 -56.87 -2.03
C GLY A 155 17.87 -55.89 -3.21
N ASP A 156 19.04 -55.35 -3.59
CA ASP A 156 19.20 -54.33 -4.64
C ASP A 156 18.38 -53.06 -4.37
N ILE A 157 18.36 -52.63 -3.10
CA ILE A 157 17.77 -51.35 -2.70
C ILE A 157 18.84 -50.27 -2.78
N ALA A 158 18.58 -49.19 -3.51
CA ALA A 158 19.50 -48.05 -3.63
C ALA A 158 19.18 -46.99 -2.57
N LEU A 159 20.11 -46.73 -1.65
CA LEU A 159 20.07 -45.58 -0.75
C LEU A 159 20.82 -44.41 -1.41
N LEU A 160 20.11 -43.31 -1.63
CA LEU A 160 20.60 -42.14 -2.35
C LEU A 160 20.80 -40.98 -1.38
N HIS A 161 22.05 -40.55 -1.19
CA HIS A 161 22.43 -39.48 -0.26
C HIS A 161 22.46 -38.13 -1.00
N VAL A 162 21.32 -37.44 -1.09
CA VAL A 162 21.14 -36.26 -1.94
C VAL A 162 20.95 -35.01 -1.09
N HIS A 163 22.05 -34.60 -0.45
CA HIS A 163 22.05 -33.57 0.60
C HIS A 163 22.62 -32.20 0.15
N ASP A 164 23.18 -32.12 -1.06
CA ASP A 164 23.78 -30.93 -1.66
C ASP A 164 23.75 -30.96 -3.20
N ASN A 165 24.17 -29.86 -3.83
CA ASN A 165 24.16 -29.71 -5.30
C ASN A 165 25.15 -30.65 -6.01
N ALA A 166 26.25 -31.05 -5.36
CA ALA A 166 27.23 -31.95 -5.94
C ALA A 166 26.68 -33.38 -6.01
N ALA A 167 25.94 -33.80 -4.99
CA ALA A 167 25.23 -35.07 -4.96
C ALA A 167 24.15 -35.12 -6.04
N ILE A 168 23.40 -34.04 -6.25
CA ILE A 168 22.40 -33.93 -7.33
C ILE A 168 23.06 -34.09 -8.71
N ALA A 169 24.18 -33.40 -8.97
CA ALA A 169 24.88 -33.50 -10.24
C ALA A 169 25.35 -34.94 -10.54
N LYS A 170 25.85 -35.63 -9.50
CA LYS A 170 26.25 -37.05 -9.59
C LYS A 170 25.05 -38.00 -9.74
N LEU A 171 23.92 -37.72 -9.09
CA LEU A 171 22.69 -38.50 -9.26
C LEU A 171 22.26 -38.51 -10.74
N ARG A 172 22.31 -37.34 -11.40
CA ARG A 172 21.95 -37.22 -12.83
C ARG A 172 22.79 -38.11 -13.73
N THR A 173 24.11 -38.21 -13.47
CA THR A 173 25.00 -39.06 -14.29
C THR A 173 24.88 -40.55 -13.95
N GLN A 174 24.38 -40.90 -12.77
CA GLN A 174 24.24 -42.29 -12.31
C GLN A 174 22.82 -42.86 -12.48
N THR A 175 21.86 -42.05 -12.94
CA THR A 175 20.43 -42.39 -13.00
C THR A 175 20.15 -43.68 -13.79
N ASP A 176 20.75 -43.85 -14.98
CA ASP A 176 20.52 -45.05 -15.80
C ASP A 176 21.06 -46.32 -15.14
N ALA A 177 22.21 -46.22 -14.45
CA ALA A 177 22.80 -47.36 -13.74
C ALA A 177 21.99 -47.73 -12.48
N ILE A 178 21.45 -46.74 -11.77
CA ILE A 178 20.58 -46.95 -10.61
C ILE A 178 19.28 -47.63 -11.06
N THR A 179 18.61 -47.05 -12.05
CA THR A 179 17.31 -47.53 -12.55
C THR A 179 17.38 -48.91 -13.19
N ALA A 180 18.53 -49.30 -13.78
CA ALA A 180 18.70 -50.63 -14.35
C ALA A 180 18.83 -51.76 -13.29
N ARG A 181 19.23 -51.43 -12.06
CA ARG A 181 19.50 -52.42 -11.00
C ARG A 181 18.50 -52.37 -9.84
N ALA A 182 18.01 -51.19 -9.49
CA ALA A 182 17.26 -50.99 -8.26
C ALA A 182 15.91 -51.70 -8.27
N LYS A 183 15.65 -52.48 -7.23
CA LYS A 183 14.30 -53.04 -6.94
C LYS A 183 13.50 -52.16 -5.98
N GLY A 184 14.17 -51.20 -5.35
CA GLY A 184 13.56 -50.15 -4.56
C GLY A 184 14.58 -49.03 -4.29
N VAL A 185 14.09 -47.83 -4.01
CA VAL A 185 14.93 -46.64 -3.83
C VAL A 185 14.58 -45.96 -2.50
N ILE A 186 15.59 -45.55 -1.76
CA ILE A 186 15.46 -44.62 -0.63
C ILE A 186 16.17 -43.35 -1.04
N LEU A 187 15.42 -42.28 -1.29
CA LEU A 187 15.94 -40.98 -1.70
C LEU A 187 15.98 -40.04 -0.50
N ASP A 188 17.17 -39.80 0.03
CA ASP A 188 17.38 -38.94 1.19
C ASP A 188 17.66 -37.49 0.77
N LEU A 189 16.65 -36.64 0.95
CA LEU A 189 16.64 -35.23 0.55
C LEU A 189 16.82 -34.28 1.73
N ARG A 190 17.06 -34.80 2.94
CA ARG A 190 17.25 -33.98 4.14
C ARG A 190 18.49 -33.08 3.97
N PRO A 191 18.42 -31.76 4.26
CA PRO A 191 19.55 -30.87 4.06
C PRO A 191 20.81 -31.22 4.87
N SER A 192 21.99 -31.05 4.26
CA SER A 192 23.24 -30.83 5.00
C SER A 192 23.38 -29.35 5.42
N ALA A 193 24.46 -28.99 6.11
CA ALA A 193 24.78 -27.60 6.45
C ALA A 193 24.89 -26.67 5.22
N ALA A 194 25.13 -27.21 4.02
CA ALA A 194 25.23 -26.45 2.78
C ALA A 194 23.87 -26.21 2.07
N GLY A 195 22.80 -26.91 2.47
CA GLY A 195 21.47 -26.83 1.88
C GLY A 195 21.36 -27.44 0.46
N PRO A 196 20.27 -28.15 0.12
CA PRO A 196 20.02 -28.64 -1.24
C PRO A 196 19.23 -27.60 -2.06
N ALA A 197 19.59 -27.37 -3.33
CA ALA A 197 18.77 -26.59 -4.28
C ALA A 197 18.04 -27.53 -5.24
N SER A 198 16.71 -27.43 -5.38
CA SER A 198 15.91 -28.43 -6.12
C SER A 198 15.27 -27.91 -7.42
N GLN A 199 15.75 -28.41 -8.56
CA GLN A 199 14.99 -28.58 -9.81
C GLN A 199 15.21 -29.96 -10.48
N SER A 200 16.27 -30.71 -10.15
CA SER A 200 16.65 -31.96 -10.85
C SER A 200 16.07 -33.27 -10.29
N ILE A 201 15.27 -33.21 -9.21
CA ILE A 201 14.66 -34.41 -8.60
C ILE A 201 13.55 -34.99 -9.50
N ASP A 202 12.78 -34.13 -10.16
CA ASP A 202 11.70 -34.57 -11.05
C ASP A 202 12.23 -35.31 -12.30
N GLU A 203 13.40 -34.94 -12.82
CA GLU A 203 14.08 -35.66 -13.91
C GLU A 203 14.41 -37.11 -13.52
N PHE A 204 14.87 -37.31 -12.28
CA PHE A 204 15.16 -38.64 -11.75
C PHE A 204 13.86 -39.43 -11.55
N ILE A 205 12.83 -38.82 -10.97
CA ILE A 205 11.53 -39.47 -10.75
C ILE A 205 10.86 -39.86 -12.06
N ALA A 206 11.00 -39.06 -13.13
CA ALA A 206 10.49 -39.41 -14.46
C ALA A 206 11.01 -40.76 -14.98
N ARG A 207 12.18 -41.24 -14.52
CA ARG A 207 12.74 -42.56 -14.87
C ARG A 207 12.18 -43.71 -14.02
N LEU A 208 11.54 -43.40 -12.89
CA LEU A 208 10.99 -44.35 -11.92
C LEU A 208 9.47 -44.52 -12.04
N ILE A 209 8.85 -43.90 -13.05
CA ILE A 209 7.42 -43.98 -13.33
C ILE A 209 7.18 -44.55 -14.72
N ASP A 210 6.04 -45.21 -14.89
CA ASP A 210 5.57 -45.81 -16.14
C ASP A 210 4.33 -45.12 -16.72
N LYS A 211 3.72 -44.20 -15.96
CA LYS A 211 2.51 -43.43 -16.33
C LYS A 211 2.67 -41.95 -15.99
N PRO A 212 1.99 -41.04 -16.73
CA PRO A 212 1.91 -39.63 -16.35
C PRO A 212 1.41 -39.45 -14.93
N LEU A 213 2.06 -38.55 -14.20
CA LEU A 213 1.76 -38.24 -12.81
C LEU A 213 1.30 -36.78 -12.70
N THR A 214 0.03 -36.57 -12.37
CA THR A 214 -0.49 -35.23 -12.06
C THR A 214 0.02 -34.80 -10.69
N LEU A 215 0.74 -33.68 -10.66
CA LEU A 215 1.30 -33.11 -9.44
C LEU A 215 0.24 -32.31 -8.68
N PRO A 216 0.30 -32.25 -7.33
CA PRO A 216 -0.50 -31.27 -6.60
C PRO A 216 -0.09 -29.85 -6.99
N THR A 217 -1.02 -28.94 -6.85
CA THR A 217 -0.88 -27.53 -7.19
C THR A 217 -1.17 -26.66 -5.98
N LEU A 218 -0.76 -25.40 -6.06
CA LEU A 218 -0.95 -24.44 -4.98
C LEU A 218 -2.36 -23.84 -5.01
N ARG A 219 -3.00 -23.78 -3.85
CA ARG A 219 -4.19 -22.97 -3.58
C ARG A 219 -3.90 -21.93 -2.51
N TYR A 220 -4.17 -20.66 -2.79
CA TYR A 220 -3.69 -19.55 -1.96
C TYR A 220 -4.53 -18.28 -2.11
N LEU A 221 -4.35 -17.32 -1.19
CA LEU A 221 -4.99 -16.00 -1.26
C LEU A 221 -4.17 -15.04 -2.12
N ALA A 222 -4.86 -14.34 -3.02
CA ALA A 222 -4.32 -13.27 -3.84
C ALA A 222 -5.16 -12.01 -3.66
N HIS A 223 -4.50 -10.85 -3.54
CA HIS A 223 -5.14 -9.55 -3.41
C HIS A 223 -4.72 -8.65 -4.57
N SER A 224 -5.70 -8.04 -5.21
CA SER A 224 -5.53 -6.99 -6.21
C SER A 224 -5.99 -5.66 -5.63
N GLY A 225 -5.06 -4.93 -5.02
CA GLY A 225 -5.34 -3.85 -4.07
C GLY A 225 -6.05 -4.36 -2.79
N TYR A 226 -6.54 -3.45 -1.97
CA TYR A 226 -7.25 -3.78 -0.74
C TYR A 226 -8.76 -3.80 -1.00
N ALA A 227 -9.39 -4.96 -0.86
CA ALA A 227 -10.83 -5.09 -0.98
C ALA A 227 -11.53 -4.22 0.09
N PRO A 228 -12.48 -3.35 -0.29
CA PRO A 228 -13.12 -2.45 0.66
C PRO A 228 -13.89 -3.23 1.73
N VAL A 229 -13.72 -2.83 2.99
CA VAL A 229 -14.41 -3.47 4.12
C VAL A 229 -15.88 -3.05 4.18
N ARG A 230 -16.18 -1.80 3.78
CA ARG A 230 -17.52 -1.22 3.79
C ARG A 230 -17.89 -0.67 2.41
N GLY A 231 -19.05 -1.12 1.91
CA GLY A 231 -19.64 -0.64 0.65
C GLY A 231 -18.80 -0.95 -0.58
N ASP A 232 -19.28 -0.49 -1.72
CA ASP A 232 -18.53 -0.52 -2.98
C ASP A 232 -17.65 0.73 -3.09
N THR A 233 -16.51 0.60 -3.75
CA THR A 233 -15.61 1.71 -4.06
C THR A 233 -15.17 1.66 -5.53
N SER A 234 -14.53 2.72 -6.02
CA SER A 234 -14.35 2.93 -7.46
C SER A 234 -13.30 2.04 -8.14
N GLY A 235 -12.47 1.30 -7.40
CA GLY A 235 -11.28 0.64 -7.95
C GLY A 235 -11.39 -0.85 -8.28
N GLY A 236 -12.54 -1.48 -8.00
CA GLY A 236 -12.74 -2.92 -8.26
C GLY A 236 -11.72 -3.82 -7.53
N TYR A 237 -11.36 -3.44 -6.31
CA TYR A 237 -10.38 -4.17 -5.50
C TYR A 237 -10.96 -5.48 -4.98
N GLN A 238 -10.15 -6.53 -5.00
CA GLN A 238 -10.64 -7.88 -4.68
C GLN A 238 -9.59 -8.74 -3.99
N THR A 239 -10.09 -9.67 -3.18
CA THR A 239 -9.36 -10.82 -2.65
C THR A 239 -9.91 -12.08 -3.30
N THR A 240 -9.03 -12.95 -3.78
CA THR A 240 -9.37 -14.17 -4.51
C THR A 240 -8.68 -15.37 -3.88
N LEU A 241 -9.39 -16.50 -3.81
CA LEU A 241 -8.77 -17.80 -3.62
C LEU A 241 -8.34 -18.34 -4.99
N ALA A 242 -7.05 -18.23 -5.28
CA ALA A 242 -6.47 -18.72 -6.53
C ALA A 242 -6.03 -20.18 -6.39
N THR A 243 -6.21 -20.97 -7.44
CA THR A 243 -5.61 -22.31 -7.57
C THR A 243 -4.82 -22.34 -8.87
N ASP A 244 -3.54 -22.63 -8.79
CA ASP A 244 -2.68 -22.74 -9.97
C ASP A 244 -3.04 -23.99 -10.77
N LEU A 245 -2.78 -24.00 -12.08
CA LEU A 245 -2.97 -25.21 -12.88
C LEU A 245 -1.97 -26.30 -12.50
N ALA A 246 -2.47 -27.51 -12.28
CA ALA A 246 -1.64 -28.67 -12.01
C ALA A 246 -0.71 -28.98 -13.19
N LYS A 247 0.53 -29.34 -12.87
CA LYS A 247 1.52 -29.81 -13.85
C LYS A 247 1.48 -31.32 -13.92
N GLN A 248 1.83 -31.88 -15.08
CA GLN A 248 2.05 -33.32 -15.24
C GLN A 248 3.54 -33.62 -15.37
N LEU A 249 4.00 -34.62 -14.63
CA LEU A 249 5.30 -35.24 -14.83
C LEU A 249 5.13 -36.45 -15.75
N LEU A 250 5.81 -36.44 -16.89
CA LEU A 250 5.74 -37.51 -17.88
C LEU A 250 6.86 -38.55 -17.64
N PRO A 251 6.60 -39.85 -17.88
CA PRO A 251 7.64 -40.86 -17.89
C PRO A 251 8.73 -40.55 -18.92
N ALA A 252 9.98 -40.74 -18.52
CA ALA A 252 11.11 -40.70 -19.43
C ALA A 252 11.13 -41.95 -20.32
N ALA A 253 11.82 -41.89 -21.46
CA ALA A 253 11.98 -43.05 -22.34
C ALA A 253 12.61 -44.23 -21.57
N ARG A 254 11.94 -45.40 -21.55
CA ARG A 254 12.31 -46.59 -20.75
C ARG A 254 12.11 -46.47 -19.23
N GLY A 255 11.33 -45.50 -18.76
CA GLY A 255 10.89 -45.44 -17.37
C GLY A 255 10.03 -46.66 -16.99
N HIS A 256 10.19 -47.15 -15.77
CA HIS A 256 9.38 -48.22 -15.21
C HIS A 256 9.17 -47.98 -13.71
N ALA A 257 8.07 -48.50 -13.17
CA ALA A 257 7.72 -48.29 -11.77
C ALA A 257 8.74 -48.97 -10.83
N ILE A 258 9.42 -48.16 -10.02
CA ILE A 258 10.27 -48.65 -8.91
C ILE A 258 9.73 -48.06 -7.60
N PRO A 259 9.42 -48.90 -6.59
CA PRO A 259 8.99 -48.41 -5.28
C PRO A 259 10.04 -47.49 -4.65
N ILE A 260 9.62 -46.32 -4.18
CA ILE A 260 10.53 -45.29 -3.64
C ILE A 260 10.09 -44.79 -2.26
N VAL A 261 11.05 -44.56 -1.38
CA VAL A 261 10.85 -43.85 -0.11
C VAL A 261 11.59 -42.53 -0.15
N PHE A 262 10.91 -41.43 0.18
CA PHE A 262 11.52 -40.13 0.35
C PHE A 262 11.84 -39.91 1.82
N LEU A 263 13.11 -39.69 2.17
CA LEU A 263 13.48 -39.16 3.47
C LEU A 263 13.57 -37.65 3.38
N ILE A 264 12.76 -36.96 4.18
CA ILE A 264 12.68 -35.50 4.21
C ILE A 264 12.60 -35.01 5.64
N ASP A 265 12.74 -33.70 5.83
CA ASP A 265 12.55 -33.09 7.14
C ASP A 265 11.78 -31.78 7.04
N ASN A 266 11.54 -31.16 8.18
CA ASN A 266 10.76 -29.93 8.29
C ASN A 266 11.49 -28.65 7.80
N ARG A 267 12.70 -28.75 7.25
CA ARG A 267 13.45 -27.62 6.70
C ARG A 267 13.23 -27.44 5.20
N VAL A 268 12.74 -28.47 4.50
CA VAL A 268 12.45 -28.45 3.07
C VAL A 268 11.03 -28.88 2.81
N SER A 269 10.36 -28.25 1.84
CA SER A 269 9.06 -28.72 1.40
C SER A 269 9.24 -30.04 0.63
N PRO A 270 8.36 -31.04 0.83
CA PRO A 270 8.41 -32.28 0.04
C PRO A 270 8.33 -31.95 -1.46
N PRO A 271 9.09 -32.65 -2.33
CA PRO A 271 8.89 -32.54 -3.78
C PRO A 271 7.44 -32.84 -4.15
N LEU A 272 6.84 -32.05 -5.05
CA LEU A 272 5.44 -32.26 -5.45
C LEU A 272 5.23 -33.65 -6.08
N SER A 273 6.24 -34.14 -6.78
CA SER A 273 6.32 -35.51 -7.32
C SER A 273 6.31 -36.59 -6.25
N ALA A 274 6.95 -36.37 -5.10
CA ALA A 274 6.89 -37.29 -3.96
C ALA A 274 5.46 -37.41 -3.41
N LEU A 275 4.77 -36.28 -3.24
CA LEU A 275 3.38 -36.24 -2.78
C LEU A 275 2.43 -36.91 -3.77
N ALA A 276 2.64 -36.70 -5.07
CA ALA A 276 1.84 -37.32 -6.11
C ALA A 276 2.05 -38.84 -6.17
N LEU A 277 3.30 -39.33 -6.05
CA LEU A 277 3.59 -40.76 -5.98
C LEU A 277 3.02 -41.41 -4.73
N GLN A 278 3.12 -40.74 -3.57
CA GLN A 278 2.54 -41.22 -2.32
C GLN A 278 1.02 -41.40 -2.46
N ARG A 279 0.34 -40.41 -3.08
CA ARG A 279 -1.09 -40.49 -3.36
C ARG A 279 -1.42 -41.65 -4.30
N ALA A 280 -0.63 -41.85 -5.34
CA ALA A 280 -0.77 -42.99 -6.26
C ALA A 280 -0.46 -44.34 -5.60
N GLY A 281 -0.01 -44.35 -4.33
CA GLY A 281 0.42 -45.55 -3.63
C GLY A 281 1.71 -46.13 -4.20
N GLN A 282 2.55 -45.34 -4.84
CA GLN A 282 3.82 -45.77 -5.46
C GLN A 282 5.06 -45.32 -4.67
N ALA A 283 4.86 -44.51 -3.63
CA ALA A 283 5.93 -44.06 -2.76
C ALA A 283 5.50 -43.98 -1.29
N TRP A 284 6.50 -43.89 -0.41
CA TRP A 284 6.33 -43.53 0.99
C TRP A 284 7.16 -42.30 1.34
N ILE A 285 6.74 -41.58 2.36
CA ILE A 285 7.45 -40.44 2.91
C ILE A 285 7.78 -40.74 4.37
N VAL A 286 9.07 -40.75 4.71
CA VAL A 286 9.54 -40.79 6.09
C VAL A 286 10.09 -39.40 6.41
N ALA A 287 9.51 -38.76 7.43
CA ALA A 287 9.88 -37.41 7.81
C ALA A 287 10.63 -37.41 9.15
N THR A 288 11.71 -36.64 9.24
CA THR A 288 12.26 -36.25 10.54
C THR A 288 11.67 -34.91 10.97
N GLY A 289 10.76 -34.96 11.94
CA GLY A 289 9.88 -33.84 12.32
C GLY A 289 8.61 -33.75 11.46
N ALA A 290 7.65 -32.97 11.93
CA ALA A 290 6.37 -32.75 11.24
C ALA A 290 6.56 -31.96 9.94
N LEU A 291 5.93 -32.42 8.84
CA LEU A 291 6.03 -31.79 7.52
C LEU A 291 5.13 -30.57 7.39
N ALA A 292 5.64 -29.51 6.76
CA ALA A 292 4.87 -28.33 6.37
C ALA A 292 4.96 -28.10 4.85
N PRO A 293 3.90 -28.35 4.07
CA PRO A 293 3.85 -27.88 2.70
C PRO A 293 3.76 -26.34 2.73
N LEU A 294 4.73 -25.66 2.12
CA LEU A 294 4.72 -24.21 1.87
C LEU A 294 4.85 -23.29 3.10
N PRO A 295 5.89 -23.45 3.93
CA PRO A 295 6.14 -22.53 5.03
C PRO A 295 6.53 -21.14 4.50
N ARG A 296 5.81 -20.10 4.90
CA ARG A 296 6.22 -18.70 4.67
C ARG A 296 7.00 -18.20 5.88
N PRO A 297 8.29 -17.85 5.73
CA PRO A 297 9.05 -17.27 6.81
C PRO A 297 8.69 -15.79 7.02
N VAL A 298 8.65 -15.37 8.28
CA VAL A 298 8.64 -13.98 8.73
C VAL A 298 9.78 -13.82 9.70
N GLU A 299 10.75 -12.99 9.35
CA GLU A 299 11.85 -12.63 10.23
C GLU A 299 11.31 -11.78 11.40
N ILE A 300 11.62 -12.22 12.61
CA ILE A 300 11.26 -11.51 13.84
C ILE A 300 12.45 -10.69 14.34
N ASP A 301 13.64 -11.29 14.28
CA ASP A 301 14.94 -10.64 14.44
C ASP A 301 16.05 -11.49 13.78
N GLU A 302 17.30 -11.08 13.91
CA GLU A 302 18.47 -11.76 13.33
C GLU A 302 18.61 -13.24 13.72
N LYS A 303 18.00 -13.66 14.84
CA LYS A 303 18.15 -15.01 15.40
C LYS A 303 16.85 -15.82 15.39
N TYR A 304 15.73 -15.21 15.00
CA TYR A 304 14.42 -15.81 15.16
C TYR A 304 13.52 -15.57 13.96
N THR A 305 12.95 -16.65 13.45
CA THR A 305 12.04 -16.64 12.30
C THR A 305 10.81 -17.46 12.64
N VAL A 306 9.64 -16.90 12.35
CA VAL A 306 8.37 -17.61 12.44
C VAL A 306 8.00 -18.14 11.06
N ARG A 307 7.45 -19.34 11.00
CA ARG A 307 6.88 -19.93 9.78
C ARG A 307 5.41 -20.28 10.00
N PHE A 308 4.60 -20.04 8.98
CA PHE A 308 3.18 -20.42 8.95
C PHE A 308 2.77 -20.86 7.54
N SER A 309 1.63 -21.55 7.41
CA SER A 309 1.12 -21.98 6.10
C SER A 309 0.51 -20.82 5.30
N ALA A 310 1.16 -20.42 4.21
CA ALA A 310 0.69 -19.34 3.33
C ALA A 310 -0.09 -19.86 2.11
N GLY A 311 -1.04 -20.76 2.36
CA GLY A 311 -1.79 -21.51 1.36
C GLY A 311 -1.86 -22.99 1.70
N GLU A 312 -2.27 -23.79 0.73
CA GLU A 312 -2.32 -25.24 0.82
C GLU A 312 -2.03 -25.89 -0.54
N LEU A 313 -1.55 -27.13 -0.53
CA LEU A 313 -1.43 -27.94 -1.74
C LEU A 313 -2.73 -28.73 -1.95
N VAL A 314 -3.22 -28.74 -3.19
CA VAL A 314 -4.42 -29.48 -3.58
C VAL A 314 -4.16 -30.25 -4.86
N PHE A 315 -4.83 -31.37 -5.04
CA PHE A 315 -4.87 -32.08 -6.32
C PHE A 315 -6.06 -31.62 -7.17
N GLU A 316 -6.12 -32.06 -8.43
CA GLU A 316 -7.18 -31.67 -9.39
C GLU A 316 -8.60 -31.99 -8.91
N ASP A 317 -8.79 -33.04 -8.13
CA ASP A 317 -10.08 -33.40 -7.51
C ASP A 317 -10.34 -32.67 -6.18
N GLY A 318 -9.49 -31.72 -5.80
CA GLY A 318 -9.59 -30.96 -4.56
C GLY A 318 -9.11 -31.71 -3.31
N SER A 319 -8.54 -32.91 -3.44
CA SER A 319 -7.95 -33.61 -2.30
C SER A 319 -6.65 -32.94 -1.85
N THR A 320 -6.30 -33.02 -0.56
CA THR A 320 -5.02 -32.50 -0.03
C THR A 320 -3.97 -33.63 0.09
N PRO A 321 -2.66 -33.33 0.05
CA PRO A 321 -1.63 -34.33 0.34
C PRO A 321 -1.80 -34.95 1.73
N ALA A 322 -1.44 -36.23 1.84
CA ALA A 322 -1.34 -36.90 3.13
C ALA A 322 -0.09 -36.41 3.90
N GLY A 323 -0.06 -36.65 5.21
CA GLY A 323 1.14 -36.47 6.02
C GLY A 323 2.23 -37.51 5.70
N ALA A 324 3.33 -37.48 6.46
CA ALA A 324 4.36 -38.51 6.37
C ALA A 324 3.78 -39.89 6.74
N ASP A 325 4.26 -40.95 6.08
CA ASP A 325 3.91 -42.33 6.42
C ASP A 325 4.53 -42.76 7.75
N VAL A 326 5.73 -42.24 8.06
CA VAL A 326 6.42 -42.43 9.34
C VAL A 326 7.06 -41.11 9.75
N GLU A 327 6.82 -40.70 10.98
CA GLU A 327 7.47 -39.54 11.59
C GLU A 327 8.49 -39.98 12.64
N ILE A 328 9.70 -39.42 12.53
CA ILE A 328 10.81 -39.64 13.44
C ILE A 328 11.15 -38.31 14.09
N LYS A 329 11.43 -38.31 15.39
CA LYS A 329 11.67 -37.06 16.13
C LYS A 329 12.86 -36.26 15.59
N ALA A 330 14.00 -36.91 15.38
CA ALA A 330 15.21 -36.35 14.78
C ALA A 330 16.18 -37.48 14.40
N ASP A 331 16.93 -37.31 13.32
CA ASP A 331 18.03 -38.21 12.93
C ASP A 331 19.02 -37.47 12.01
N PRO A 332 20.22 -37.08 12.49
CA PRO A 332 21.21 -36.40 11.66
C PRO A 332 22.02 -37.36 10.79
N ARG A 333 21.84 -38.69 10.91
CA ARG A 333 22.60 -39.67 10.14
C ARG A 333 21.83 -40.09 8.89
N SER A 334 22.58 -40.36 7.83
CA SER A 334 22.07 -40.98 6.59
C SER A 334 22.65 -42.39 6.37
N ALA A 335 23.25 -42.99 7.40
CA ALA A 335 23.85 -44.33 7.30
C ALA A 335 22.77 -45.44 7.21
N PRO A 336 23.08 -46.63 6.66
CA PRO A 336 22.11 -47.73 6.53
C PRO A 336 21.43 -48.16 7.84
N ASP A 337 22.12 -47.99 8.97
CA ASP A 337 21.65 -48.31 10.32
C ASP A 337 20.92 -47.14 11.02
N SER A 338 20.74 -46.00 10.34
CA SER A 338 20.08 -44.84 10.94
C SER A 338 18.59 -45.11 11.15
N PRO A 339 17.98 -44.56 12.22
CA PRO A 339 16.54 -44.70 12.45
C PRO A 339 15.67 -44.33 11.23
N ALA A 340 16.03 -43.27 10.50
CA ALA A 340 15.31 -42.86 9.28
C ALA A 340 15.43 -43.87 8.14
N VAL A 341 16.64 -44.38 7.88
CA VAL A 341 16.85 -45.38 6.82
C VAL A 341 16.22 -46.72 7.17
N VAL A 342 16.31 -47.15 8.44
CA VAL A 342 15.64 -48.37 8.92
C VAL A 342 14.13 -48.27 8.77
N ALA A 343 13.52 -47.14 9.16
CA ALA A 343 12.10 -46.92 8.94
C ALA A 343 11.71 -46.93 7.45
N ALA A 344 12.56 -46.36 6.58
CA ALA A 344 12.37 -46.42 5.13
C ALA A 344 12.42 -47.85 4.59
N LEU A 345 13.37 -48.67 5.03
CA LEU A 345 13.45 -50.08 4.66
C LEU A 345 12.21 -50.85 5.11
N ASP A 346 11.69 -50.56 6.31
CA ASP A 346 10.52 -51.23 6.86
C ASP A 346 9.23 -50.87 6.11
N VAL A 347 9.07 -49.62 5.64
CA VAL A 347 7.91 -49.26 4.82
C VAL A 347 8.02 -49.78 3.40
N LEU A 348 9.23 -49.83 2.81
CA LEU A 348 9.48 -50.35 1.46
C LEU A 348 9.16 -51.85 1.35
N ARG A 349 9.21 -52.59 2.46
CA ARG A 349 8.80 -54.01 2.54
C ARG A 349 7.28 -54.20 2.57
N LYS A 350 6.50 -53.15 2.81
CA LYS A 350 5.03 -53.22 2.89
C LYS A 350 4.43 -53.13 1.49
N ALA A 351 3.24 -53.70 1.32
CA ALA A 351 2.49 -53.56 0.07
C ALA A 351 2.16 -52.08 -0.18
N PRO A 352 2.27 -51.59 -1.42
CA PRO A 352 1.86 -50.24 -1.77
C PRO A 352 0.34 -50.09 -1.58
N ALA A 353 -0.09 -48.96 -1.01
CA ALA A 353 -1.53 -48.70 -0.81
C ALA A 353 -1.85 -47.23 -1.03
N VAL A 354 -2.99 -46.97 -1.69
CA VAL A 354 -3.52 -45.62 -1.89
C VAL A 354 -3.77 -44.97 -0.52
N ARG A 355 -3.30 -43.75 -0.34
CA ARG A 355 -3.43 -43.03 0.94
C ARG A 355 -4.72 -42.25 1.03
N LYS A 356 -5.33 -42.25 2.21
CA LYS A 356 -6.48 -41.41 2.51
C LYS A 356 -6.04 -39.96 2.56
N THR A 357 -6.52 -39.18 1.60
CA THR A 357 -6.31 -37.73 1.52
C THR A 357 -7.49 -37.01 2.17
N GLY A 358 -7.22 -35.87 2.79
CA GLY A 358 -8.27 -34.92 3.15
C GLY A 358 -8.88 -34.29 1.88
N HIS A 359 -9.96 -33.53 2.05
CA HIS A 359 -10.45 -32.65 1.00
C HIS A 359 -10.27 -31.21 1.44
N ALA A 360 -9.82 -30.38 0.50
CA ALA A 360 -9.54 -28.99 0.74
C ALA A 360 -10.86 -28.23 0.82
N THR A 361 -11.21 -27.73 2.02
CA THR A 361 -12.49 -27.05 2.27
C THR A 361 -12.67 -25.86 1.32
N ALA A 362 -13.85 -25.73 0.70
CA ALA A 362 -14.19 -24.52 -0.03
C ALA A 362 -14.25 -23.34 0.96
N LEU A 363 -13.69 -22.18 0.59
CA LEU A 363 -13.82 -21.00 1.44
C LEU A 363 -15.27 -20.48 1.38
N PRO A 364 -16.01 -20.43 2.50
CA PRO A 364 -17.30 -19.74 2.51
C PRO A 364 -17.08 -18.24 2.29
N ILE A 365 -17.99 -17.59 1.56
CA ILE A 365 -17.98 -16.14 1.38
C ILE A 365 -18.26 -15.51 2.76
N ARG A 366 -17.25 -14.87 3.38
CA ARG A 366 -17.41 -14.17 4.66
C ARG A 366 -16.79 -12.78 4.60
N GLN A 367 -17.48 -11.80 5.18
CA GLN A 367 -16.88 -10.50 5.48
C GLN A 367 -15.82 -10.71 6.56
N ILE A 368 -14.55 -10.51 6.20
CA ILE A 368 -13.38 -10.89 7.01
C ILE A 368 -13.19 -9.94 8.20
N GLU A 369 -13.64 -8.70 8.10
CA GLU A 369 -13.37 -7.65 9.07
C GLU A 369 -14.60 -7.27 9.90
N ARG A 370 -14.43 -7.20 11.23
CA ARG A 370 -15.47 -6.71 12.13
C ARG A 370 -15.45 -5.18 12.16
N PRO A 371 -16.61 -4.51 12.23
CA PRO A 371 -16.66 -3.06 12.40
C PRO A 371 -16.30 -2.58 13.82
N TYR A 372 -16.44 -3.45 14.84
CA TYR A 372 -16.26 -3.12 16.26
C TYR A 372 -17.15 -1.95 16.73
N ALA A 373 -18.39 -1.89 16.24
CA ALA A 373 -19.32 -0.79 16.51
C ALA A 373 -19.71 -0.65 17.97
N GLU A 374 -19.62 -1.75 18.73
CA GLU A 374 -19.86 -1.81 20.16
C GLU A 374 -18.74 -1.15 20.99
N MET A 375 -17.53 -0.95 20.44
CA MET A 375 -16.35 -0.46 21.18
C MET A 375 -16.15 1.05 21.06
N ARG A 376 -17.09 1.88 21.54
CA ARG A 376 -17.00 3.35 21.42
C ARG A 376 -15.66 3.93 21.93
N PHE A 377 -15.17 3.42 23.06
CA PHE A 377 -13.82 3.69 23.56
C PHE A 377 -13.17 2.35 23.93
N PRO A 378 -12.43 1.73 23.00
CA PRO A 378 -11.86 0.41 23.24
C PRO A 378 -10.82 0.43 24.37
N GLU A 379 -10.62 -0.71 25.04
CA GLU A 379 -9.51 -0.88 25.99
C GLU A 379 -8.14 -0.68 25.30
N LEU A 380 -7.10 -0.45 26.09
CA LEU A 380 -5.76 -0.10 25.58
C LEU A 380 -5.25 -1.05 24.49
N ALA A 381 -5.35 -2.36 24.69
CA ALA A 381 -4.86 -3.34 23.73
C ALA A 381 -5.63 -3.29 22.39
N TRP A 382 -6.94 -3.00 22.41
CA TRP A 382 -7.75 -2.81 21.20
C TRP A 382 -7.40 -1.50 20.47
N ARG A 383 -7.14 -0.41 21.21
CA ARG A 383 -6.65 0.85 20.61
C ARG A 383 -5.28 0.66 19.96
N GLN A 384 -4.41 -0.12 20.59
CA GLN A 384 -3.09 -0.48 20.05
C GLN A 384 -3.20 -1.38 18.81
N LEU A 385 -4.13 -2.34 18.79
CA LEU A 385 -4.47 -3.11 17.59
C LEU A 385 -4.90 -2.20 16.44
N ALA A 386 -5.71 -1.16 16.70
CA ALA A 386 -6.14 -0.23 15.65
C ALA A 386 -4.94 0.43 14.93
N VAL A 387 -3.92 0.82 15.70
CA VAL A 387 -2.67 1.38 15.16
C VAL A 387 -1.88 0.34 14.36
N VAL A 388 -1.75 -0.89 14.88
CA VAL A 388 -1.09 -2.01 14.15
C VAL A 388 -1.81 -2.32 12.83
N LYS A 389 -3.14 -2.39 12.88
CA LYS A 389 -4.00 -2.69 11.73
C LYS A 389 -3.92 -1.60 10.67
N LEU A 390 -4.03 -0.34 11.06
CA LEU A 390 -3.86 0.79 10.14
C LEU A 390 -2.46 0.76 9.51
N TRP A 391 -1.42 0.58 10.31
CA TRP A 391 -0.06 0.46 9.80
C TRP A 391 0.07 -0.68 8.79
N ALA A 392 -0.42 -1.88 9.12
CA ALA A 392 -0.32 -3.09 8.32
C ALA A 392 -1.04 -2.96 6.97
N VAL A 393 -2.25 -2.40 6.96
CA VAL A 393 -3.03 -2.17 5.74
C VAL A 393 -2.31 -1.19 4.82
N MET A 394 -1.87 -0.05 5.36
CA MET A 394 -1.16 0.97 4.56
C MET A 394 0.19 0.44 4.08
N ASP A 395 0.90 -0.31 4.90
CA ASP A 395 2.16 -0.92 4.51
C ASP A 395 1.99 -1.96 3.38
N ALA A 396 0.89 -2.71 3.39
CA ALA A 396 0.60 -3.65 2.32
C ALA A 396 0.05 -3.00 1.05
N PHE A 397 -0.76 -1.95 1.15
CA PHE A 397 -1.63 -1.51 0.04
C PHE A 397 -1.61 -0.02 -0.28
N PHE A 398 -0.96 0.84 0.50
CA PHE A 398 -0.85 2.25 0.14
C PHE A 398 0.19 2.43 -0.99
N PRO A 399 -0.20 2.94 -2.17
CA PRO A 399 0.66 2.94 -3.36
C PRO A 399 1.75 4.03 -3.33
N TYR A 400 1.61 5.03 -2.44
CA TYR A 400 2.44 6.24 -2.46
C TYR A 400 3.44 6.33 -1.29
N LYS A 401 3.79 5.22 -0.63
CA LYS A 401 4.74 5.23 0.50
C LYS A 401 6.08 5.88 0.17
N THR A 402 6.56 5.73 -1.07
CA THR A 402 7.82 6.33 -1.55
C THR A 402 7.76 7.83 -1.74
N LEU A 403 6.56 8.41 -1.75
CA LEU A 403 6.33 9.84 -1.87
C LEU A 403 6.14 10.50 -0.51
N MET A 404 6.16 9.80 0.62
CA MET A 404 5.97 10.39 1.94
C MET A 404 7.25 11.08 2.44
N ASP A 405 7.11 12.15 3.22
CA ASP A 405 8.24 12.88 3.80
C ASP A 405 8.91 12.11 4.96
N ARG A 406 8.26 11.07 5.47
CA ARG A 406 8.72 10.24 6.61
C ARG A 406 8.48 8.78 6.33
N SER A 407 9.25 7.92 6.98
CA SER A 407 9.03 6.48 6.90
C SER A 407 7.72 6.11 7.58
N TRP A 408 6.89 5.29 6.92
CA TRP A 408 5.69 4.74 7.54
C TRP A 408 5.99 3.88 8.78
N ASN A 409 7.20 3.31 8.87
CA ASN A 409 7.64 2.55 10.04
C ASN A 409 7.82 3.42 11.30
N GLU A 410 7.98 4.73 11.16
CA GLU A 410 8.07 5.65 12.29
C GLU A 410 6.69 5.94 12.92
N ALA A 411 5.61 5.86 12.12
CA ALA A 411 4.26 6.11 12.61
C ALA A 411 3.82 5.05 13.63
N LEU A 412 4.16 3.78 13.38
CA LEU A 412 3.68 2.67 14.22
C LEU A 412 4.10 2.84 15.70
N PRO A 413 5.38 2.94 16.07
CA PRO A 413 5.74 3.06 17.48
C PRO A 413 5.22 4.34 18.15
N LEU A 414 5.22 5.45 17.41
CA LEU A 414 4.75 6.73 17.92
C LEU A 414 3.26 6.68 18.31
N PHE A 415 2.40 6.26 17.39
CA PHE A 415 0.97 6.21 17.64
C PHE A 415 0.58 5.04 18.54
N PHE A 416 1.32 3.94 18.53
CA PHE A 416 1.11 2.82 19.43
C PHE A 416 1.31 3.24 20.89
N LYS A 417 2.40 3.98 21.18
CA LYS A 417 2.65 4.56 22.50
C LYS A 417 1.62 5.62 22.87
N ARG A 418 1.20 6.45 21.91
CA ARG A 418 0.17 7.48 22.15
C ARG A 418 -1.15 6.92 22.67
N MET A 419 -1.51 5.68 22.31
CA MET A 419 -2.71 5.03 22.85
C MET A 419 -2.69 4.85 24.37
N GLU A 420 -1.53 4.92 25.02
CA GLU A 420 -1.41 4.85 26.48
C GLU A 420 -1.90 6.12 27.18
N THR A 421 -1.85 7.27 26.49
CA THR A 421 -2.17 8.57 27.07
C THR A 421 -3.54 9.11 26.67
N VAL A 422 -4.20 8.51 25.67
CA VAL A 422 -5.57 8.94 25.29
C VAL A 422 -6.58 8.52 26.35
N THR A 423 -7.38 9.48 26.81
CA THR A 423 -8.25 9.34 27.99
C THR A 423 -9.72 9.13 27.66
N ASN A 424 -10.13 9.39 26.41
CA ASN A 424 -11.52 9.28 25.98
C ASN A 424 -11.66 8.92 24.48
N ALA A 425 -12.90 8.64 24.05
CA ALA A 425 -13.23 8.23 22.68
C ALA A 425 -12.82 9.26 21.61
N GLN A 426 -12.97 10.55 21.92
CA GLN A 426 -12.62 11.63 20.99
C GLN A 426 -11.10 11.72 20.81
N GLU A 427 -10.33 11.71 21.89
CA GLU A 427 -8.86 11.70 21.83
C GLU A 427 -8.32 10.48 21.09
N TYR A 428 -8.92 9.31 21.29
CA TYR A 428 -8.59 8.10 20.53
C TYR A 428 -8.84 8.29 19.03
N ALA A 429 -10.04 8.75 18.65
CA ALA A 429 -10.38 8.95 17.25
C ALA A 429 -9.50 10.02 16.58
N LEU A 430 -9.19 11.11 17.29
CA LEU A 430 -8.28 12.15 16.83
C LEU A 430 -6.84 11.65 16.67
N ALA A 431 -6.36 10.79 17.57
CA ALA A 431 -5.02 10.21 17.45
C ALA A 431 -4.91 9.29 16.21
N ILE A 432 -5.96 8.54 15.88
CA ILE A 432 -6.03 7.77 14.63
C ILE A 432 -6.08 8.71 13.42
N ALA A 433 -6.92 9.74 13.44
CA ALA A 433 -7.00 10.72 12.35
C ALA A 433 -5.65 11.43 12.12
N GLU A 434 -4.95 11.81 13.19
CA GLU A 434 -3.60 12.38 13.10
C GLU A 434 -2.60 11.41 12.47
N MET A 435 -2.64 10.12 12.82
CA MET A 435 -1.81 9.10 12.17
C MET A 435 -2.02 9.07 10.66
N THR A 436 -3.27 9.23 10.19
CA THR A 436 -3.55 9.24 8.75
C THR A 436 -2.90 10.42 8.01
N THR A 437 -2.63 11.53 8.70
CA THR A 437 -1.99 12.71 8.07
C THR A 437 -0.56 12.47 7.61
N TRP A 438 0.12 11.47 8.19
CA TRP A 438 1.48 11.10 7.80
C TRP A 438 1.56 10.50 6.39
N LEU A 439 0.44 10.00 5.86
CA LEU A 439 0.36 9.45 4.50
C LEU A 439 0.38 10.54 3.41
N GLN A 440 0.07 11.79 3.77
CA GLN A 440 0.13 12.97 2.88
C GLN A 440 -0.59 12.72 1.55
N ASP A 441 -1.85 12.31 1.65
CA ASP A 441 -2.75 12.04 0.52
C ASP A 441 -4.14 12.60 0.83
N SER A 442 -4.68 13.39 -0.10
CA SER A 442 -6.00 14.01 0.04
C SER A 442 -7.18 13.04 -0.02
N HIS A 443 -6.99 11.81 -0.52
CA HIS A 443 -8.00 10.74 -0.41
C HIS A 443 -7.96 9.98 0.92
N VAL A 444 -6.97 10.29 1.76
CA VAL A 444 -6.82 9.68 3.08
C VAL A 444 -7.59 10.48 4.11
N TYR A 445 -8.60 9.86 4.73
CA TYR A 445 -9.32 10.46 5.85
C TYR A 445 -9.94 9.39 6.75
N ALA A 446 -10.01 9.71 8.05
CA ALA A 446 -10.72 8.90 9.03
C ALA A 446 -12.14 9.42 9.24
N TYR A 447 -13.08 8.50 9.45
CA TYR A 447 -14.48 8.77 9.74
C TYR A 447 -14.94 7.95 10.93
N SER A 448 -15.59 8.60 11.89
CA SER A 448 -16.25 7.95 13.03
C SER A 448 -17.29 8.90 13.63
N ALA A 449 -18.14 8.39 14.51
CA ALA A 449 -19.09 9.23 15.24
C ALA A 449 -18.39 10.35 16.04
N GLU A 450 -17.22 10.08 16.63
CA GLU A 450 -16.47 11.09 17.40
C GLU A 450 -15.80 12.13 16.51
N LEU A 451 -15.26 11.73 15.36
CA LEU A 451 -14.69 12.68 14.39
C LEU A 451 -15.78 13.57 13.79
N ASN A 452 -16.97 13.02 13.51
CA ASN A 452 -18.12 13.82 13.08
C ASN A 452 -18.53 14.85 14.13
N ARG A 453 -18.52 14.49 15.43
CA ARG A 453 -18.80 15.46 16.50
C ARG A 453 -17.71 16.52 16.61
N TYR A 454 -16.44 16.14 16.48
CA TYR A 454 -15.30 17.06 16.54
C TYR A 454 -15.31 18.08 15.40
N PHE A 455 -15.52 17.63 14.17
CA PHE A 455 -15.58 18.51 13.00
C PHE A 455 -16.89 19.30 12.92
N GLY A 456 -17.93 18.86 13.62
CA GLY A 456 -19.28 19.40 13.50
C GLY A 456 -20.17 18.55 12.62
N THR A 457 -21.44 18.48 13.00
CA THR A 457 -22.48 17.71 12.29
C THR A 457 -23.31 18.58 11.33
N ALA A 458 -23.00 19.88 11.27
CA ALA A 458 -23.57 20.91 10.41
C ALA A 458 -22.57 22.08 10.28
N ASP A 459 -22.77 22.95 9.30
CA ASP A 459 -21.93 24.12 9.03
C ASP A 459 -22.78 25.40 8.87
N ALA A 460 -22.13 26.56 8.81
CA ALA A 460 -22.79 27.88 8.80
C ALA A 460 -23.24 28.38 7.40
N GLY A 461 -23.21 27.53 6.37
CA GLY A 461 -23.73 27.87 5.04
C GLY A 461 -22.88 28.89 4.28
N ILE A 462 -21.57 28.93 4.53
CA ILE A 462 -20.63 29.83 3.85
C ILE A 462 -19.49 29.05 3.21
N LYS A 463 -19.04 29.51 2.03
CA LYS A 463 -17.81 29.06 1.39
C LYS A 463 -16.67 29.97 1.78
N LEU A 464 -15.55 29.36 2.14
CA LEU A 464 -14.34 30.04 2.55
C LEU A 464 -13.20 29.64 1.64
N SER A 465 -12.34 30.59 1.31
CA SER A 465 -11.13 30.34 0.51
C SER A 465 -9.95 31.14 1.05
N ARG A 466 -8.74 30.62 0.86
CA ARG A 466 -7.50 31.34 1.16
C ARG A 466 -7.15 32.26 0.00
N ILE A 467 -7.23 33.57 0.22
CA ILE A 467 -7.01 34.59 -0.82
C ILE A 467 -6.19 35.72 -0.23
N GLU A 468 -5.07 36.09 -0.88
CA GLU A 468 -4.13 37.08 -0.37
C GLU A 468 -3.73 36.81 1.10
N ASP A 469 -3.46 35.54 1.39
CA ASP A 469 -3.13 34.99 2.73
C ASP A 469 -4.21 35.17 3.81
N LYS A 470 -5.42 35.59 3.43
CA LYS A 470 -6.57 35.76 4.32
C LYS A 470 -7.62 34.68 4.11
N ILE A 471 -8.41 34.40 5.13
CA ILE A 471 -9.60 33.54 5.04
C ILE A 471 -10.77 34.43 4.60
N VAL A 472 -11.24 34.24 3.38
CA VAL A 472 -12.22 35.15 2.75
C VAL A 472 -13.51 34.41 2.46
N VAL A 473 -14.64 35.07 2.70
CA VAL A 473 -15.97 34.57 2.33
C VAL A 473 -16.13 34.65 0.80
N THR A 474 -16.24 33.50 0.15
CA THR A 474 -16.36 33.39 -1.32
C THR A 474 -17.73 32.93 -1.79
N GLY A 475 -18.62 32.57 -0.86
CA GLY A 475 -19.99 32.23 -1.18
C GLY A 475 -20.83 32.14 0.07
N ILE A 476 -22.13 32.37 -0.09
CA ILE A 476 -23.13 32.31 0.98
C ILE A 476 -24.33 31.53 0.44
N ALA A 477 -24.85 30.58 1.21
CA ALA A 477 -26.02 29.78 0.85
C ALA A 477 -27.26 30.68 0.61
N SER A 478 -28.17 30.21 -0.25
CA SER A 478 -29.33 30.99 -0.72
C SER A 478 -30.55 30.85 0.19
N PRO A 479 -31.57 31.71 0.02
CA PRO A 479 -31.96 32.81 0.90
C PRO A 479 -32.52 32.43 2.29
N GLU A 480 -32.44 31.16 2.72
CA GLU A 480 -32.93 30.69 4.02
C GLU A 480 -32.05 31.09 5.21
N LEU A 481 -30.85 31.64 4.98
CA LEU A 481 -29.87 31.93 6.05
C LEU A 481 -30.25 33.23 6.82
N PRO A 482 -30.72 33.15 8.07
CA PRO A 482 -30.95 34.33 8.90
C PRO A 482 -29.60 35.01 9.20
N GLY A 483 -29.56 36.34 9.20
CA GLY A 483 -28.30 37.10 9.38
C GLY A 483 -27.44 37.25 8.11
N ARG A 484 -27.86 36.68 6.97
CA ARG A 484 -27.15 36.82 5.67
C ARG A 484 -26.87 38.27 5.27
N GLY A 485 -27.75 39.21 5.63
CA GLY A 485 -27.59 40.63 5.29
C GLY A 485 -26.37 41.30 5.93
N GLU A 486 -25.84 40.71 7.00
CA GLU A 486 -24.69 41.22 7.76
C GLU A 486 -23.36 40.64 7.28
N LEU A 487 -23.38 39.62 6.41
CA LEU A 487 -22.18 39.02 5.82
C LEU A 487 -22.17 39.19 4.31
N LYS A 488 -21.04 39.62 3.76
CA LYS A 488 -20.87 39.81 2.32
C LYS A 488 -19.75 38.93 1.77
N VAL A 489 -19.91 38.53 0.51
CA VAL A 489 -18.83 37.92 -0.26
C VAL A 489 -17.68 38.94 -0.36
N GLY A 490 -16.47 38.52 -0.02
CA GLY A 490 -15.29 39.37 0.10
C GLY A 490 -14.98 39.89 1.51
N ASP A 491 -15.79 39.54 2.51
CA ASP A 491 -15.46 39.77 3.93
C ASP A 491 -14.35 38.81 4.39
N VAL A 492 -13.49 39.29 5.29
CA VAL A 492 -12.38 38.51 5.85
C VAL A 492 -12.78 37.92 7.20
N LEU A 493 -12.72 36.60 7.35
CA LEU A 493 -13.03 35.90 8.59
C LEU A 493 -11.85 35.93 9.55
N LEU A 494 -12.07 36.46 10.76
CA LEU A 494 -11.07 36.54 11.83
C LEU A 494 -11.28 35.47 12.91
N ALA A 495 -12.53 35.10 13.21
CA ALA A 495 -12.81 34.12 14.27
C ALA A 495 -14.14 33.39 14.09
N VAL A 496 -14.22 32.18 14.66
CA VAL A 496 -15.41 31.35 14.74
C VAL A 496 -15.62 30.92 16.19
N ASP A 497 -16.77 31.25 16.77
CA ASP A 497 -17.14 30.96 18.16
C ASP A 497 -16.12 31.46 19.20
N GLY A 498 -15.51 32.62 18.92
CA GLY A 498 -14.48 33.22 19.77
C GLY A 498 -13.05 32.68 19.54
N GLU A 499 -12.88 31.56 18.82
CA GLU A 499 -11.58 31.03 18.41
C GLU A 499 -11.07 31.76 17.17
N ASP A 500 -9.80 32.19 17.17
CA ASP A 500 -9.14 32.76 15.99
C ASP A 500 -9.21 31.77 14.80
N ALA A 501 -9.62 32.26 13.63
CA ALA A 501 -9.92 31.43 12.47
C ALA A 501 -8.67 30.72 11.93
N GLN A 502 -7.50 31.36 12.00
CA GLN A 502 -6.23 30.76 11.57
C GLN A 502 -5.79 29.67 12.54
N ARG A 503 -5.87 29.92 13.86
CA ARG A 503 -5.58 28.88 14.88
C ARG A 503 -6.52 27.69 14.76
N ARG A 504 -7.81 27.94 14.54
CA ARG A 504 -8.81 26.89 14.33
C ARG A 504 -8.46 26.05 13.09
N LEU A 505 -8.05 26.69 12.00
CA LEU A 505 -7.60 25.99 10.80
C LEU A 505 -6.37 25.11 11.07
N GLU A 506 -5.32 25.67 11.69
CA GLU A 506 -4.09 24.94 12.05
C GLU A 506 -4.40 23.72 12.93
N ARG A 507 -5.32 23.87 13.89
CA ARG A 507 -5.80 22.78 14.73
C ARG A 507 -6.48 21.68 13.91
N LEU A 508 -7.36 22.02 12.97
CA LEU A 508 -8.02 21.05 12.09
C LEU A 508 -7.01 20.32 11.19
N GLN A 509 -5.98 21.02 10.73
CA GLN A 509 -4.93 20.45 9.88
C GLN A 509 -4.05 19.41 10.57
N THR A 510 -4.06 19.33 11.90
CA THR A 510 -3.39 18.24 12.63
C THR A 510 -4.04 16.87 12.39
N VAL A 511 -5.30 16.83 11.95
CA VAL A 511 -6.09 15.60 11.77
C VAL A 511 -6.69 15.46 10.37
N ILE A 512 -6.32 16.36 9.44
CA ILE A 512 -6.75 16.34 8.04
C ILE A 512 -5.51 16.13 7.17
N ALA A 513 -5.49 15.01 6.44
CA ALA A 513 -4.44 14.75 5.46
C ALA A 513 -4.63 15.62 4.20
N GLY A 514 -3.56 15.79 3.45
CA GLY A 514 -3.61 16.40 2.13
C GLY A 514 -2.34 16.10 1.35
N SER A 515 -2.50 15.85 0.05
CA SER A 515 -1.38 15.64 -0.87
C SER A 515 -0.51 16.87 -1.00
N THR A 516 -1.13 18.04 -0.90
CA THR A 516 -0.51 19.36 -1.03
C THR A 516 -0.98 20.29 0.08
N PRO A 517 -0.16 21.28 0.50
CA PRO A 517 -0.56 22.23 1.54
C PRO A 517 -1.83 23.02 1.17
N TRP A 518 -1.98 23.42 -0.09
CA TRP A 518 -3.13 24.20 -0.54
C TRP A 518 -4.43 23.39 -0.54
N TYR A 519 -4.41 22.11 -0.93
CA TYR A 519 -5.60 21.28 -0.85
C TYR A 519 -5.98 20.93 0.60
N ARG A 520 -4.98 20.78 1.47
CA ARG A 520 -5.23 20.63 2.91
C ARG A 520 -5.91 21.87 3.50
N ASP A 521 -5.50 23.06 3.06
CA ASP A 521 -6.19 24.34 3.34
C ASP A 521 -7.65 24.28 2.88
N VAL A 522 -7.92 23.93 1.61
CA VAL A 522 -9.29 23.80 1.06
C VAL A 522 -10.17 22.87 1.90
N THR A 523 -9.69 21.66 2.17
CA THR A 523 -10.46 20.64 2.90
C THR A 523 -10.74 21.08 4.35
N SER A 524 -9.77 21.75 4.98
CA SER A 524 -9.90 22.25 6.35
C SER A 524 -10.83 23.47 6.43
N LEU A 525 -10.81 24.34 5.42
CA LEU A 525 -11.73 25.49 5.30
C LEU A 525 -13.20 25.04 5.19
N HIS A 526 -13.48 23.93 4.51
CA HIS A 526 -14.83 23.34 4.47
C HIS A 526 -15.36 22.89 5.85
N ARG A 527 -14.47 22.68 6.83
CA ARG A 527 -14.84 22.27 8.20
C ARG A 527 -14.76 23.42 9.20
N LEU A 528 -14.30 24.60 8.78
CA LEU A 528 -13.91 25.67 9.71
C LEU A 528 -15.08 26.19 10.56
N THR A 529 -16.27 26.31 9.96
CA THR A 529 -17.48 26.77 10.65
C THR A 529 -18.29 25.65 11.28
N GLY A 530 -17.80 24.41 11.22
CA GLY A 530 -18.53 23.22 11.69
C GLY A 530 -18.84 23.26 13.18
N GLY A 531 -20.02 22.77 13.54
CA GLY A 531 -20.48 22.61 14.92
C GLY A 531 -21.70 21.68 15.02
N PRO A 532 -22.30 21.54 16.20
CA PRO A 532 -23.55 20.77 16.34
C PRO A 532 -24.66 21.39 15.47
N SER A 533 -25.50 20.53 14.88
CA SER A 533 -26.69 20.99 14.16
C SER A 533 -27.61 21.80 15.05
N GLU A 534 -28.34 22.76 14.46
CA GLU A 534 -29.32 23.61 15.16
C GLU A 534 -28.68 24.51 16.24
N THR A 535 -27.38 24.80 16.09
CA THR A 535 -26.67 25.80 16.91
C THR A 535 -26.31 27.03 16.07
N THR A 536 -25.91 28.12 16.71
CA THR A 536 -25.48 29.34 16.03
C THR A 536 -23.95 29.44 16.01
N ALA A 537 -23.38 29.67 14.83
CA ALA A 537 -21.99 30.07 14.65
C ALA A 537 -21.85 31.58 14.87
N LYS A 538 -20.91 32.00 15.71
CA LYS A 538 -20.54 33.42 15.88
C LYS A 538 -19.29 33.73 15.08
N LEU A 539 -19.42 34.53 14.04
CA LEU A 539 -18.34 34.85 13.12
C LEU A 539 -17.87 36.28 13.34
N ARG A 540 -16.59 36.48 13.60
CA ARG A 540 -15.99 37.82 13.60
C ARG A 540 -15.37 38.08 12.25
N VAL A 541 -15.79 39.14 11.57
CA VAL A 541 -15.38 39.43 10.20
C VAL A 541 -14.91 40.88 10.04
N VAL A 542 -14.13 41.13 8.99
CA VAL A 542 -13.77 42.48 8.52
C VAL A 542 -14.44 42.74 7.18
N ALA A 543 -15.27 43.77 7.14
CA ALA A 543 -15.99 44.23 5.97
C ALA A 543 -15.07 44.93 4.95
N GLN A 544 -15.64 45.28 3.79
CA GLN A 544 -14.91 46.01 2.75
C GLN A 544 -14.36 47.37 3.18
N ASP A 545 -15.08 48.08 4.05
CA ASP A 545 -14.70 49.39 4.57
C ASP A 545 -13.67 49.32 5.73
N GLY A 546 -13.27 48.11 6.13
CA GLY A 546 -12.35 47.87 7.25
C GLY A 546 -13.05 47.75 8.60
N THR A 547 -14.37 47.90 8.67
CA THR A 547 -15.13 47.73 9.92
C THR A 547 -15.12 46.27 10.34
N GLN A 548 -14.90 46.03 11.63
CA GLN A 548 -15.01 44.71 12.22
C GLN A 548 -16.36 44.55 12.93
N HIS A 549 -17.06 43.47 12.65
CA HIS A 549 -18.33 43.16 13.29
C HIS A 549 -18.51 41.65 13.52
N GLU A 550 -19.50 41.30 14.33
CA GLU A 550 -19.88 39.91 14.60
C GLU A 550 -21.16 39.58 13.83
N VAL A 551 -21.19 38.41 13.20
CA VAL A 551 -22.36 37.87 12.49
C VAL A 551 -22.75 36.55 13.14
N ALA A 552 -24.05 36.38 13.40
CA ALA A 552 -24.61 35.14 13.93
C ALA A 552 -25.31 34.37 12.80
N LEU A 553 -24.82 33.16 12.50
CA LEU A 553 -25.38 32.29 11.45
C LEU A 553 -25.83 30.95 12.03
N GLU A 554 -26.98 30.45 11.62
CA GLU A 554 -27.43 29.10 11.99
C GLU A 554 -26.51 28.02 11.39
N ARG A 555 -26.32 26.90 12.11
CA ARG A 555 -25.73 25.68 11.59
C ARG A 555 -26.80 24.67 11.21
N LYS A 556 -26.90 24.37 9.92
CA LYS A 556 -27.85 23.41 9.35
C LYS A 556 -27.13 22.40 8.46
N ARG A 557 -27.76 21.25 8.24
CA ARG A 557 -27.32 20.26 7.25
C ARG A 557 -27.93 20.54 5.89
N GLY A 558 -27.15 20.31 4.83
CA GLY A 558 -27.69 20.32 3.46
C GLY A 558 -28.11 21.71 3.00
N TRP A 559 -27.18 22.65 3.02
CA TRP A 559 -27.41 24.00 2.50
C TRP A 559 -27.71 23.99 0.99
N THR A 560 -28.71 24.77 0.59
CA THR A 560 -28.99 25.05 -0.81
C THR A 560 -28.12 26.21 -1.29
N TRP A 561 -27.41 25.99 -2.39
CA TRP A 561 -26.60 27.01 -3.05
C TRP A 561 -27.36 27.54 -4.26
N SER A 562 -27.22 28.83 -4.57
CA SER A 562 -27.77 29.39 -5.81
C SER A 562 -27.18 28.61 -6.98
N GLU A 563 -28.06 28.08 -7.83
CA GLU A 563 -27.61 27.53 -9.10
C GLU A 563 -27.05 28.65 -9.97
N LYS A 564 -26.00 28.34 -10.73
CA LYS A 564 -25.58 29.23 -11.80
C LYS A 564 -26.72 29.31 -12.81
N THR A 565 -27.22 30.50 -13.08
CA THR A 565 -28.24 30.74 -14.11
C THR A 565 -27.65 30.74 -15.53
N ASP A 566 -26.32 30.78 -15.61
CA ASP A 566 -25.60 30.77 -16.87
C ASP A 566 -25.75 29.44 -17.61
N PRO A 567 -25.90 29.45 -18.96
CA PRO A 567 -25.87 28.23 -19.74
C PRO A 567 -24.55 27.47 -19.53
N VAL A 568 -24.67 26.16 -19.37
CA VAL A 568 -23.54 25.23 -19.17
C VAL A 568 -22.53 25.29 -20.31
N PHE A 569 -22.97 25.60 -21.53
CA PHE A 569 -22.09 25.91 -22.65
C PHE A 569 -22.67 27.06 -23.47
N ARG A 570 -21.79 27.92 -23.97
CA ARG A 570 -22.15 29.11 -24.77
C ARG A 570 -20.98 29.59 -25.61
N VAL A 571 -21.27 30.45 -26.58
CA VAL A 571 -20.25 31.21 -27.33
C VAL A 571 -20.21 32.62 -26.73
N LEU A 572 -19.02 33.01 -26.29
CA LEU A 572 -18.68 34.34 -25.79
C LEU A 572 -18.26 35.26 -26.94
N ASP A 573 -18.02 36.53 -26.61
CA ASP A 573 -17.46 37.51 -27.52
C ASP A 573 -16.16 37.03 -28.18
N GLU A 574 -15.87 37.62 -29.35
CA GLU A 574 -14.73 37.24 -30.19
C GLU A 574 -14.73 35.75 -30.60
N ASN A 575 -15.93 35.12 -30.67
CA ASN A 575 -16.14 33.75 -31.14
C ASN A 575 -15.37 32.70 -30.31
N VAL A 576 -15.47 32.79 -28.98
CA VAL A 576 -14.82 31.87 -28.03
C VAL A 576 -15.87 30.98 -27.38
N GLY A 577 -15.74 29.65 -27.49
CA GLY A 577 -16.60 28.71 -26.78
C GLY A 577 -16.24 28.68 -25.29
N TYR A 578 -17.24 28.60 -24.42
CA TYR A 578 -17.07 28.42 -22.98
C TYR A 578 -17.96 27.27 -22.52
N VAL A 579 -17.41 26.39 -21.68
CA VAL A 579 -18.11 25.21 -21.15
C VAL A 579 -17.81 25.07 -19.66
N ASP A 580 -18.85 25.06 -18.83
CA ASP A 580 -18.77 24.73 -17.41
C ASP A 580 -18.83 23.21 -17.22
N LEU A 581 -17.70 22.59 -16.91
CA LEU A 581 -17.63 21.14 -16.73
C LEU A 581 -18.35 20.64 -15.46
N THR A 582 -18.63 21.54 -14.51
CA THR A 582 -19.34 21.20 -13.25
C THR A 582 -20.85 21.03 -13.45
N GLY A 583 -21.38 21.62 -14.52
CA GLY A 583 -22.77 21.51 -14.94
C GLY A 583 -23.00 20.62 -16.17
N LEU A 584 -21.96 20.29 -16.93
CA LEU A 584 -22.07 19.53 -18.18
C LEU A 584 -22.43 18.07 -17.92
N GLU A 585 -23.61 17.67 -18.40
CA GLU A 585 -24.06 16.29 -18.38
C GLU A 585 -23.54 15.49 -19.59
N GLN A 586 -23.38 14.17 -19.42
CA GLN A 586 -22.91 13.29 -20.50
C GLN A 586 -23.75 13.39 -21.77
N GLY A 587 -25.08 13.48 -21.64
CA GLY A 587 -26.01 13.63 -22.77
C GLY A 587 -25.89 14.97 -23.52
N GLN A 588 -25.28 15.99 -22.91
CA GLN A 588 -25.13 17.32 -23.51
C GLN A 588 -23.82 17.47 -24.30
N VAL A 589 -22.87 16.55 -24.17
CA VAL A 589 -21.53 16.68 -24.78
C VAL A 589 -21.60 16.84 -26.31
N GLY A 590 -22.50 16.11 -26.98
CA GLY A 590 -22.70 16.24 -28.43
C GLY A 590 -23.23 17.62 -28.82
N ALA A 591 -24.27 18.11 -28.15
CA ALA A 591 -24.84 19.44 -28.39
C ALA A 591 -23.85 20.57 -28.07
N MET A 592 -23.03 20.38 -27.05
CA MET A 592 -21.94 21.29 -26.70
C MET A 592 -20.93 21.40 -27.84
N PHE A 593 -20.42 20.28 -28.37
CA PHE A 593 -19.48 20.31 -29.49
C PHE A 593 -20.11 20.93 -30.74
N GLU A 594 -21.37 20.63 -31.04
CA GLU A 594 -22.08 21.26 -32.16
C GLU A 594 -22.19 22.79 -32.01
N ALA A 595 -22.40 23.28 -30.79
CA ALA A 595 -22.48 24.71 -30.51
C ALA A 595 -21.13 25.42 -30.65
N VAL A 596 -20.03 24.77 -30.27
CA VAL A 596 -18.68 25.39 -30.26
C VAL A 596 -17.80 25.02 -31.47
N LYS A 597 -18.23 24.13 -32.37
CA LYS A 597 -17.38 23.60 -33.46
C LYS A 597 -16.71 24.64 -34.35
N ASN A 598 -17.31 25.82 -34.50
CA ASN A 598 -16.82 26.92 -35.34
C ASN A 598 -16.15 28.05 -34.54
N THR A 599 -15.95 27.88 -33.24
CA THR A 599 -15.27 28.88 -32.41
C THR A 599 -13.76 28.82 -32.65
N ARG A 600 -13.08 29.96 -32.52
CA ARG A 600 -11.61 30.00 -32.68
C ARG A 600 -10.87 29.36 -31.50
N ALA A 601 -11.51 29.38 -30.33
CA ALA A 601 -11.00 28.82 -29.08
C ALA A 601 -12.13 28.22 -28.25
N LEU A 602 -11.77 27.32 -27.34
CA LEU A 602 -12.65 26.67 -26.38
C LEU A 602 -12.04 26.76 -24.99
N ILE A 603 -12.78 27.34 -24.06
CA ILE A 603 -12.45 27.41 -22.63
C ILE A 603 -13.30 26.35 -21.90
N LEU A 604 -12.62 25.40 -21.27
CA LEU A 604 -13.21 24.41 -20.39
C LEU A 604 -13.02 24.85 -18.94
N ASP A 605 -14.08 25.15 -18.23
CA ASP A 605 -14.01 25.53 -16.81
C ASP A 605 -14.10 24.30 -15.92
N MET A 606 -12.97 23.93 -15.31
CA MET A 606 -12.79 22.77 -14.46
C MET A 606 -12.54 23.19 -13.00
N ARG A 607 -12.91 24.42 -12.62
CA ARG A 607 -12.78 24.94 -11.24
C ARG A 607 -13.89 24.41 -10.31
N GLY A 608 -14.07 23.09 -10.32
CA GLY A 608 -15.03 22.32 -9.53
C GLY A 608 -15.04 20.84 -9.95
N TYR A 609 -16.04 20.09 -9.48
CA TYR A 609 -16.11 18.64 -9.73
C TYR A 609 -16.98 18.33 -10.96
N PRO A 610 -16.46 17.66 -12.01
CA PRO A 610 -17.20 17.35 -13.22
C PRO A 610 -18.23 16.22 -13.02
N ARG A 611 -19.10 16.01 -14.02
CA ARG A 611 -20.16 14.97 -14.01
C ARG A 611 -19.85 13.76 -14.92
N GLY A 612 -18.60 13.29 -14.90
CA GLY A 612 -18.19 12.08 -15.61
C GLY A 612 -18.05 12.20 -17.13
N VAL A 613 -17.80 13.40 -17.65
CA VAL A 613 -17.78 13.70 -19.10
C VAL A 613 -16.45 13.45 -19.80
N PHE A 614 -15.37 13.12 -19.06
CA PHE A 614 -14.00 13.08 -19.57
C PHE A 614 -13.78 12.15 -20.78
N TRP A 615 -14.41 10.96 -20.79
CA TRP A 615 -14.35 10.02 -21.92
C TRP A 615 -14.90 10.62 -23.22
N LEU A 616 -16.04 11.30 -23.12
CA LEU A 616 -16.74 11.90 -24.26
C LEU A 616 -16.03 13.17 -24.75
N LEU A 617 -15.54 13.98 -23.81
CA LEU A 617 -14.72 15.16 -24.12
C LEU A 617 -13.45 14.77 -24.87
N ALA A 618 -12.68 13.81 -24.34
CA ALA A 618 -11.44 13.38 -24.96
C ALA A 618 -11.64 12.89 -26.38
N ARG A 619 -12.71 12.11 -26.65
CA ARG A 619 -13.04 11.66 -28.01
C ARG A 619 -13.26 12.83 -28.98
N GLY A 620 -13.98 13.86 -28.55
CA GLY A 620 -14.21 15.06 -29.35
C GLY A 620 -13.00 16.00 -29.47
N LEU A 621 -11.97 15.80 -28.64
CA LEU A 621 -10.76 16.63 -28.61
C LEU A 621 -9.51 15.92 -29.15
N ASN A 622 -9.52 14.60 -29.37
CA ASN A 622 -8.32 13.80 -29.64
C ASN A 622 -7.68 14.08 -31.00
N VAL A 623 -7.01 15.22 -31.12
CA VAL A 623 -6.25 15.64 -32.31
C VAL A 623 -4.85 15.05 -32.32
N ASN A 624 -4.34 14.60 -31.17
CA ASN A 624 -3.05 13.94 -31.02
C ASN A 624 -3.07 12.47 -31.49
N GLY A 625 -4.26 11.86 -31.61
CA GLY A 625 -4.39 10.42 -31.83
C GLY A 625 -3.85 9.61 -30.66
N ALA A 626 -3.90 10.16 -29.44
CA ALA A 626 -3.35 9.54 -28.25
C ALA A 626 -4.12 8.25 -27.92
N PRO A 627 -3.43 7.12 -27.68
CA PRO A 627 -4.07 5.86 -27.30
C PRO A 627 -4.27 5.72 -25.78
N THR A 628 -3.58 6.53 -24.99
CA THR A 628 -3.52 6.42 -23.52
C THR A 628 -3.76 7.79 -22.88
N ALA A 629 -4.63 7.84 -21.88
CA ALA A 629 -4.94 9.05 -21.12
C ALA A 629 -4.12 9.17 -19.82
N ALA A 630 -3.93 8.04 -19.14
CA ALA A 630 -3.28 7.97 -17.84
C ALA A 630 -2.68 6.57 -17.61
N LYS A 631 -1.75 6.46 -16.67
CA LYS A 631 -1.14 5.18 -16.27
C LYS A 631 -1.49 4.87 -14.83
N PHE A 632 -1.89 3.62 -14.58
CA PHE A 632 -2.32 3.14 -13.28
C PHE A 632 -1.40 2.04 -12.77
N ALA A 633 -1.18 2.01 -11.45
CA ALA A 633 -0.48 0.91 -10.79
C ALA A 633 -1.09 0.63 -9.41
N ARG A 634 -1.61 -0.58 -9.17
CA ARG A 634 -2.04 -1.03 -7.82
C ARG A 634 -1.11 -2.08 -7.24
N PRO A 635 -0.95 -2.13 -5.92
CA PRO A 635 -0.28 -3.24 -5.25
C PRO A 635 -0.97 -4.58 -5.50
N LEU A 636 -0.18 -5.61 -5.78
CA LEU A 636 -0.59 -7.01 -5.76
C LEU A 636 0.07 -7.72 -4.58
N ARG A 637 -0.69 -8.59 -3.91
CA ARG A 637 -0.19 -9.42 -2.81
C ARG A 637 -0.58 -10.86 -3.06
N ARG A 638 0.41 -11.74 -3.17
CA ARG A 638 0.24 -13.18 -3.40
C ARG A 638 1.09 -13.93 -2.41
N ALA A 639 0.53 -14.99 -1.85
CA ALA A 639 1.09 -15.68 -0.69
C ALA A 639 2.51 -16.24 -0.89
N LEU A 640 2.91 -16.57 -2.12
CA LEU A 640 4.26 -17.07 -2.43
C LEU A 640 5.11 -16.09 -3.26
N SER A 641 4.66 -14.85 -3.49
CA SER A 641 5.53 -13.86 -4.12
C SER A 641 6.59 -13.38 -3.11
N PRO A 642 7.89 -13.50 -3.40
CA PRO A 642 8.94 -12.96 -2.55
C PRO A 642 9.06 -11.43 -2.66
N ASN A 643 8.52 -10.82 -3.73
CA ASN A 643 8.68 -9.40 -4.03
C ASN A 643 7.36 -8.64 -3.94
N GLU A 644 7.45 -7.33 -3.70
CA GLU A 644 6.30 -6.44 -3.90
C GLU A 644 5.94 -6.41 -5.38
N GLU A 645 4.75 -6.90 -5.69
CA GLU A 645 4.23 -6.92 -7.04
C GLU A 645 3.24 -5.77 -7.25
N ARG A 646 3.12 -5.34 -8.51
CA ARG A 646 2.18 -4.29 -8.91
C ARG A 646 1.48 -4.73 -10.20
N PHE A 647 0.17 -4.51 -10.25
CA PHE A 647 -0.60 -4.60 -11.49
C PHE A 647 -0.60 -3.22 -12.13
N GLN A 648 -0.03 -3.12 -13.32
CA GLN A 648 0.06 -1.89 -14.09
C GLN A 648 -0.80 -1.98 -15.33
N PHE A 649 -1.50 -0.90 -15.64
CA PHE A 649 -2.27 -0.79 -16.88
C PHE A 649 -2.33 0.65 -17.35
N ASP A 650 -2.40 0.80 -18.66
CA ASP A 650 -2.68 2.08 -19.31
C ASP A 650 -4.20 2.22 -19.42
N GLN A 651 -4.71 3.38 -19.04
CA GLN A 651 -6.10 3.70 -19.28
C GLN A 651 -6.24 4.20 -20.72
N PRO A 652 -7.01 3.48 -21.56
CA PRO A 652 -7.11 3.81 -22.97
C PRO A 652 -7.80 5.15 -23.14
N LEU A 653 -7.51 5.82 -24.24
CA LEU A 653 -8.23 7.00 -24.71
C LEU A 653 -8.95 6.61 -26.02
N ALA A 654 -10.22 6.99 -26.16
CA ALA A 654 -11.00 6.61 -27.33
C ALA A 654 -10.41 7.20 -28.63
N PRO A 655 -10.46 6.47 -29.77
CA PRO A 655 -10.06 7.04 -31.05
C PRO A 655 -10.78 8.35 -31.33
N ALA A 656 -10.11 9.25 -32.06
CA ALA A 656 -10.67 10.54 -32.44
C ALA A 656 -12.07 10.39 -33.05
N GLY A 657 -12.97 11.31 -32.69
CA GLY A 657 -14.25 11.48 -33.39
C GLY A 657 -14.03 11.81 -34.88
N SER A 658 -15.11 11.76 -35.67
CA SER A 658 -15.05 12.05 -37.12
C SER A 658 -14.57 13.48 -37.43
N ALA A 659 -14.78 14.43 -36.52
CA ALA A 659 -14.32 15.80 -36.62
C ALA A 659 -13.94 16.32 -35.22
N PRO A 660 -12.72 16.02 -34.72
CA PRO A 660 -12.29 16.54 -33.42
C PRO A 660 -12.15 18.07 -33.49
N TYR A 661 -12.44 18.76 -32.39
CA TYR A 661 -12.27 20.20 -32.28
C TYR A 661 -10.78 20.57 -32.38
N ARG A 662 -10.44 21.53 -33.24
CA ARG A 662 -9.05 21.93 -33.56
C ARG A 662 -8.71 23.37 -33.19
N GLY A 663 -9.66 24.12 -32.64
CA GLY A 663 -9.40 25.47 -32.15
C GLY A 663 -8.49 25.46 -30.92
N GLN A 664 -8.04 26.64 -30.50
CA GLN A 664 -7.19 26.77 -29.32
C GLN A 664 -7.92 26.29 -28.05
N LEU A 665 -7.28 25.42 -27.28
CA LEU A 665 -7.90 24.83 -26.09
C LEU A 665 -7.29 25.40 -24.80
N VAL A 666 -8.14 25.90 -23.93
CA VAL A 666 -7.79 26.42 -22.60
C VAL A 666 -8.62 25.68 -21.56
N MET A 667 -8.01 25.31 -20.44
CA MET A 667 -8.74 24.76 -19.29
C MET A 667 -8.45 25.58 -18.04
N LEU A 668 -9.53 26.05 -17.39
CA LEU A 668 -9.43 26.75 -16.12
C LEU A 668 -9.36 25.73 -14.98
N ILE A 669 -8.35 25.83 -14.13
CA ILE A 669 -8.09 24.89 -13.04
C ILE A 669 -7.91 25.65 -11.72
N ASN A 670 -8.17 25.00 -10.59
CA ASN A 670 -7.85 25.57 -9.27
C ASN A 670 -7.57 24.51 -8.20
N GLU A 671 -7.25 24.98 -7.00
CA GLU A 671 -6.97 24.14 -5.82
C GLU A 671 -8.16 23.30 -5.35
N GLN A 672 -9.37 23.48 -5.88
CA GLN A 672 -10.53 22.64 -5.55
C GLN A 672 -10.63 21.39 -6.41
N ALA A 673 -9.92 21.34 -7.54
CA ALA A 673 -9.91 20.20 -8.44
C ALA A 673 -9.11 19.03 -7.84
N ILE A 674 -9.78 17.89 -7.64
CA ILE A 674 -9.23 16.63 -7.14
C ILE A 674 -9.83 15.45 -7.91
N SER A 675 -9.18 14.28 -7.92
CA SER A 675 -9.77 13.02 -8.36
C SER A 675 -10.29 13.15 -9.80
N GLN A 676 -11.58 12.90 -10.06
CA GLN A 676 -12.19 13.02 -11.38
C GLN A 676 -11.91 14.35 -12.09
N SER A 677 -11.77 15.46 -11.36
CA SER A 677 -11.36 16.76 -11.90
C SER A 677 -9.97 16.67 -12.54
N GLU A 678 -8.97 16.17 -11.79
CA GLU A 678 -7.60 15.97 -12.29
C GLU A 678 -7.57 14.92 -13.40
N HIS A 679 -8.36 13.86 -13.26
CA HIS A 679 -8.52 12.83 -14.27
C HIS A 679 -9.03 13.40 -15.60
N THR A 680 -9.99 14.33 -15.56
CA THR A 680 -10.49 15.03 -16.74
C THR A 680 -9.39 15.86 -17.41
N ALA A 681 -8.54 16.51 -16.62
CA ALA A 681 -7.38 17.23 -17.14
C ALA A 681 -6.35 16.30 -17.81
N LEU A 682 -6.07 15.12 -17.24
CA LEU A 682 -5.18 14.12 -17.87
C LEU A 682 -5.71 13.68 -19.24
N PHE A 683 -7.02 13.42 -19.34
CA PHE A 683 -7.66 13.04 -20.60
C PHE A 683 -7.55 14.14 -21.66
N VAL A 684 -7.77 15.39 -21.26
CA VAL A 684 -7.67 16.54 -22.17
C VAL A 684 -6.22 16.80 -22.58
N GLU A 685 -5.26 16.74 -21.65
CA GLU A 685 -3.82 16.89 -21.90
C GLU A 685 -3.31 15.85 -22.90
N ALA A 686 -3.74 14.59 -22.75
CA ALA A 686 -3.39 13.53 -23.69
C ALA A 686 -4.02 13.75 -25.08
N ALA A 687 -5.30 14.15 -25.12
CA ALA A 687 -6.07 14.30 -26.37
C ALA A 687 -5.60 15.46 -27.24
N ALA A 688 -5.24 16.61 -26.65
CA ALA A 688 -4.97 17.84 -27.38
C ALA A 688 -3.95 18.75 -26.67
N PRO A 689 -3.24 19.64 -27.41
CA PRO A 689 -2.49 20.72 -26.81
C PRO A 689 -3.41 21.68 -26.05
N VAL A 690 -3.36 21.63 -24.73
CA VAL A 690 -4.20 22.45 -23.82
C VAL A 690 -3.33 23.42 -23.03
N THR A 691 -3.83 24.65 -22.84
CA THR A 691 -3.26 25.60 -21.89
C THR A 691 -4.08 25.61 -20.59
N PHE A 692 -3.54 25.03 -19.52
CA PHE A 692 -4.05 25.21 -18.16
C PHE A 692 -3.79 26.63 -17.63
N ILE A 693 -4.85 27.29 -17.14
CA ILE A 693 -4.79 28.64 -16.53
C ILE A 693 -5.50 28.60 -15.18
N GLY A 694 -4.89 29.19 -14.15
CA GLY A 694 -5.46 29.22 -12.79
C GLY A 694 -4.43 28.88 -11.71
N SER A 695 -4.81 28.06 -10.73
CA SER A 695 -3.93 27.60 -9.64
C SER A 695 -3.71 26.07 -9.68
N PRO A 696 -2.63 25.55 -9.07
CA PRO A 696 -2.39 24.11 -8.99
C PRO A 696 -3.55 23.33 -8.38
N THR A 697 -3.84 22.16 -8.92
CA THR A 697 -4.89 21.24 -8.42
C THR A 697 -4.41 20.43 -7.21
N ALA A 698 -5.25 19.54 -6.68
CA ALA A 698 -5.01 18.85 -5.41
C ALA A 698 -3.75 17.98 -5.36
N GLY A 699 -3.41 17.32 -6.47
CA GLY A 699 -2.41 16.26 -6.53
C GLY A 699 -2.89 14.98 -5.87
N ALA A 700 -4.14 14.59 -6.10
CA ALA A 700 -4.75 13.38 -5.58
C ALA A 700 -5.74 12.78 -6.58
N ASP A 701 -5.25 11.83 -7.37
CA ASP A 701 -6.06 11.01 -8.25
C ASP A 701 -5.82 9.53 -7.96
N GLY A 702 -6.81 8.71 -8.33
CA GLY A 702 -6.85 7.29 -8.06
C GLY A 702 -8.10 6.86 -7.31
N ASP A 703 -8.48 5.62 -7.56
CA ASP A 703 -9.64 5.04 -6.93
C ASP A 703 -9.40 4.83 -5.42
N ILE A 704 -10.41 5.13 -4.61
CA ILE A 704 -10.32 4.95 -3.16
C ILE A 704 -10.75 3.55 -2.73
N THR A 705 -10.21 3.09 -1.61
CA THR A 705 -10.71 1.93 -0.85
C THR A 705 -10.76 2.28 0.64
N ASN A 706 -11.29 1.37 1.47
CA ASN A 706 -11.43 1.63 2.89
C ASN A 706 -11.20 0.40 3.76
N THR A 707 -10.74 0.65 4.99
CA THR A 707 -10.65 -0.32 6.09
C THR A 707 -11.41 0.17 7.32
N VAL A 708 -11.66 -0.71 8.29
CA VAL A 708 -12.32 -0.37 9.57
C VAL A 708 -11.46 -0.84 10.74
N LEU A 709 -11.32 0.04 11.73
CA LEU A 709 -10.51 -0.14 12.93
C LEU A 709 -11.41 -0.24 14.18
N PRO A 710 -10.92 -0.83 15.30
CA PRO A 710 -11.63 -0.84 16.58
C PRO A 710 -12.29 0.49 16.95
N GLY A 711 -13.58 0.43 17.28
CA GLY A 711 -14.42 1.61 17.55
C GLY A 711 -15.14 2.20 16.33
N ASP A 712 -15.37 1.40 15.29
CA ASP A 712 -16.02 1.79 14.03
C ASP A 712 -15.39 3.03 13.37
N ILE A 713 -14.06 3.08 13.41
CA ILE A 713 -13.29 4.12 12.71
C ILE A 713 -12.99 3.59 11.31
N MET A 714 -13.69 4.13 10.32
CA MET A 714 -13.41 3.86 8.91
C MET A 714 -12.26 4.75 8.46
N VAL A 715 -11.30 4.20 7.72
CA VAL A 715 -10.23 4.98 7.07
C VAL A 715 -10.30 4.74 5.56
N SER A 716 -10.49 5.83 4.81
CA SER A 716 -10.37 5.87 3.35
C SER A 716 -8.91 6.09 2.93
N PHE A 717 -8.50 5.56 1.79
CA PHE A 717 -7.19 5.81 1.18
C PHE A 717 -7.17 5.47 -0.32
N SER A 718 -6.21 6.04 -1.06
CA SER A 718 -5.97 5.69 -2.47
C SER A 718 -5.47 4.24 -2.61
N GLY A 719 -6.08 3.43 -3.46
CA GLY A 719 -5.64 2.06 -3.73
C GLY A 719 -4.87 1.88 -5.05
N HIS A 720 -4.79 2.92 -5.88
CA HIS A 720 -3.95 2.98 -7.09
C HIS A 720 -3.03 4.20 -7.06
N GLU A 721 -1.86 4.01 -7.65
CA GLU A 721 -1.06 5.10 -8.20
C GLU A 721 -1.62 5.51 -9.56
N VAL A 722 -1.77 6.82 -9.78
CA VAL A 722 -2.13 7.42 -11.07
C VAL A 722 -1.04 8.39 -11.53
N ARG A 723 -0.69 8.29 -12.81
CA ARG A 723 0.31 9.13 -13.49
C ARG A 723 -0.24 9.68 -14.79
N HIS A 724 0.39 10.76 -15.25
CA HIS A 724 0.18 11.29 -16.60
C HIS A 724 0.44 10.22 -17.67
N ALA A 725 -0.10 10.40 -18.88
CA ALA A 725 0.11 9.49 -20.00
C ALA A 725 1.60 9.26 -20.34
N ASP A 726 2.46 10.26 -20.08
CA ASP A 726 3.92 10.19 -20.25
C ASP A 726 4.68 9.61 -19.05
N GLY A 727 3.98 9.25 -17.98
CA GLY A 727 4.55 8.70 -16.75
C GLY A 727 4.97 9.73 -15.69
N ARG A 728 4.80 11.04 -15.93
CA ARG A 728 5.01 12.06 -14.89
C ARG A 728 4.12 11.81 -13.67
N GLN A 729 4.63 12.21 -12.50
CA GLN A 729 3.92 12.10 -11.23
C GLN A 729 2.79 13.12 -11.14
N LEU A 730 1.61 12.67 -10.72
CA LEU A 730 0.48 13.54 -10.37
C LEU A 730 0.34 13.71 -8.85
N GLN A 731 0.43 12.61 -8.09
CA GLN A 731 0.27 12.63 -6.64
C GLN A 731 1.22 13.62 -5.96
N ARG A 732 0.72 14.43 -5.02
CA ARG A 732 1.44 15.53 -4.32
C ARG A 732 1.92 16.68 -5.20
N VAL A 733 1.65 16.65 -6.51
CA VAL A 733 2.01 17.72 -7.45
C VAL A 733 0.75 18.41 -7.94
N GLY A 734 -0.19 17.63 -8.48
CA GLY A 734 -1.36 18.12 -9.19
C GLY A 734 -1.02 18.63 -10.58
N ILE A 735 -2.04 18.92 -11.37
CA ILE A 735 -1.93 19.63 -12.64
C ILE A 735 -1.43 21.04 -12.35
N GLN A 736 -0.30 21.39 -12.96
CA GLN A 736 0.27 22.72 -12.85
C GLN A 736 -0.32 23.65 -13.91
N PRO A 737 -0.68 24.90 -13.56
CA PRO A 737 -1.08 25.87 -14.55
C PRO A 737 0.13 26.28 -15.40
N HIS A 738 -0.06 26.41 -16.71
CA HIS A 738 0.92 27.07 -17.57
C HIS A 738 0.94 28.59 -17.31
N ILE A 739 -0.23 29.15 -16.98
CA ILE A 739 -0.40 30.55 -16.60
C ILE A 739 -1.06 30.62 -15.23
N LEU A 740 -0.30 31.05 -14.23
CA LEU A 740 -0.81 31.28 -12.88
C LEU A 740 -1.79 32.45 -12.88
N ALA A 741 -3.01 32.21 -12.44
CA ALA A 741 -4.03 33.23 -12.23
C ALA A 741 -4.85 32.87 -10.98
N LYS A 742 -5.01 33.81 -10.05
CA LYS A 742 -5.78 33.61 -8.81
C LYS A 742 -6.74 34.78 -8.61
N PRO A 743 -7.94 34.54 -8.06
CA PRO A 743 -8.82 35.63 -7.65
C PRO A 743 -8.14 36.52 -6.61
N THR A 744 -8.43 37.82 -6.67
CA THR A 744 -8.09 38.82 -5.65
C THR A 744 -9.30 39.14 -4.79
N ILE A 745 -9.07 39.68 -3.60
CA ILE A 745 -10.17 40.13 -2.73
C ILE A 745 -10.96 41.26 -3.43
N ALA A 746 -10.27 42.14 -4.14
CA ALA A 746 -10.89 43.21 -4.92
C ALA A 746 -11.76 42.66 -6.07
N GLY A 747 -11.28 41.66 -6.80
CA GLY A 747 -12.02 40.97 -7.85
C GLY A 747 -13.30 40.33 -7.30
N ILE A 748 -13.20 39.60 -6.18
CA ILE A 748 -14.36 38.98 -5.53
C ILE A 748 -15.40 40.01 -5.09
N ARG A 749 -14.98 41.10 -4.45
CA ARG A 749 -15.88 42.18 -4.01
C ARG A 749 -16.60 42.87 -5.17
N THR A 750 -16.01 42.85 -6.36
CA THR A 750 -16.57 43.45 -7.59
C THR A 750 -17.24 42.45 -8.51
N GLY A 751 -17.33 41.17 -8.11
CA GLY A 751 -17.95 40.10 -8.92
C GLY A 751 -17.16 39.73 -10.18
N ARG A 752 -15.87 40.07 -10.25
CA ARG A 752 -15.01 39.76 -11.41
C ARG A 752 -14.47 38.34 -11.33
N ASP A 753 -14.37 37.69 -12.48
CA ASP A 753 -13.69 36.41 -12.65
C ASP A 753 -12.33 36.63 -13.32
N GLU A 754 -11.34 37.01 -12.50
CA GLU A 754 -10.00 37.36 -12.98
C GLU A 754 -9.27 36.19 -13.66
N VAL A 755 -9.65 34.95 -13.37
CA VAL A 755 -9.08 33.76 -14.01
C VAL A 755 -9.66 33.59 -15.42
N LEU A 756 -10.98 33.78 -15.59
CA LEU A 756 -11.62 33.79 -16.90
C LEU A 756 -11.15 34.98 -17.74
N GLU A 757 -11.07 36.19 -17.15
CA GLU A 757 -10.52 37.39 -17.81
C GLU A 757 -9.11 37.12 -18.35
N ARG A 758 -8.26 36.50 -17.54
CA ARG A 758 -6.90 36.13 -17.95
C ARG A 758 -6.89 35.12 -19.11
N ALA A 759 -7.80 34.16 -19.10
CA ALA A 759 -7.94 33.19 -20.18
C ALA A 759 -8.40 33.83 -21.50
N LEU A 760 -9.36 34.76 -21.44
CA LEU A 760 -9.81 35.53 -22.61
C LEU A 760 -8.67 36.40 -23.16
N GLU A 761 -7.88 37.03 -22.30
CA GLU A 761 -6.68 37.77 -22.71
C GLU A 761 -5.66 36.86 -23.42
N PHE A 762 -5.40 35.67 -22.87
CA PHE A 762 -4.49 34.70 -23.48
C PHE A 762 -4.99 34.24 -24.86
N VAL A 763 -6.29 33.95 -25.00
CA VAL A 763 -6.90 33.59 -26.29
C VAL A 763 -6.75 34.71 -27.33
N LYS A 764 -6.86 35.96 -26.88
CA LYS A 764 -6.76 37.12 -27.77
C LYS A 764 -5.33 37.42 -28.22
N ASN A 765 -4.37 37.34 -27.30
CA ASN A 765 -3.02 37.89 -27.49
C ASN A 765 -1.90 36.82 -27.53
N GLY A 766 -2.23 35.56 -27.23
CA GLY A 766 -1.26 34.46 -27.12
C GLY A 766 -0.27 34.60 -25.97
N ARG A 767 -0.53 35.50 -25.01
CA ARG A 767 0.37 35.83 -23.90
C ARG A 767 -0.35 35.83 -22.57
#